data_AF-A0ABD0W5H1-F1
#
_entry.id   AF-A0ABD0W5H1-F1
#
_cell.length_a   1.000
_cell.length_b   1.000
_cell.length_c   1.000
_cell.angle_alpha   90.00
_cell.angle_beta   90.00
_cell.angle_gamma   90.00
#
_symmetry.space_group_name_H-M   'P 1'
#
loop_
_entity.id
_entity.type
_entity.pdbx_description
1 polymer ?
#
loop_
_entity_poly.entity_id
_entity_poly.type
_entity_poly.pdbx_seq_one_letter_code
_entity_poly.pdbx_strand_id
1 'polypeptide(L)'
;MWVIGGYTFNYSTFHMVLNYNLESSTWDVVPINSGPLQRYGHSLALHQDNIYMYGGKLEAGSGNVTDELWVFNIPRRTWSLKTPGSPVQEQPYAVEGHSAHLAELTNGDSVMVVIFGYSPIYSYVSKVQEYNIRTNTWQVPESHGAMVQGGYGHSSVYDRSSRCVYVHGGYKALPANKYGLVDELYRYEVPTRTWVILRESGSARYLHTAVLSAGTLLVFGGNTHNDTSLSNGAKCFSADFLAYDIACDEWKVLPRPDLHRDMNRFGHTSVISNGSMYVFGGFSGVLLNDVLVYTFPSCQAFSEEQRCVTAGPGIRCVWLREHCVPWNTSQAKASVPASFCSTHNNVAEERCFKFSDCVSCTANTNGCQWCEEKKCISASSNCTVLTLELAEQHRGPLALAPPPSMLSDHQLSVWKQGARRMGHSVQNFTKCRVRNEQICSKLVNCKSCSLNPSCQWELQQQECHAVPAQLCGEGWHHIGEACLRINASRESYDNAQHYCKNLGGNIASLTTAKQVDFVLDELQKFQIQEKKIAPWVGLRKINISYWGWEDKSPFTNSSLQWLPGEPSDSGFCAYLERAEVAGLKANPCTANADGLICEKPVVSPNLGARPCKTPCSLRASCANCTSQAMECMWCSSTQRCVDSNAYVISFPYGQCLEWQTGDCLSQNCSGLRTCVQCLEQAECGWCGDPSDTGKGLCVEGSYRGPLKSPSRQPRDKDTMLEPALCPREKGFHWAYIQCPACQCNGHSTCVNGRACEQCRNLTTGPQCQTCMPGYHGDPTNGGKCHACRCNGHATLCQVSTGKCHCQTKGIKGDQCHLCDSENRYLGNPLRGTCYLQTTC
;
A
#
# COMPACT_ATOMS: atom_id res chain seq x y z
N MET A 1 -15.17 -17.04 -18.29
CA MET A 1 -14.50 -16.08 -17.39
C MET A 1 -14.37 -16.72 -16.02
N TRP A 2 -13.15 -16.86 -15.51
CA TRP A 2 -12.90 -17.41 -14.18
C TRP A 2 -12.91 -16.28 -13.16
N VAL A 3 -13.66 -16.47 -12.07
CA VAL A 3 -13.71 -15.56 -10.92
C VAL A 3 -13.23 -16.33 -9.71
N ILE A 4 -12.12 -15.89 -9.12
CA ILE A 4 -11.46 -16.59 -8.02
C ILE A 4 -11.31 -15.63 -6.84
N GLY A 5 -11.69 -16.10 -5.66
CA GLY A 5 -11.63 -15.31 -4.42
C GLY A 5 -12.56 -14.09 -4.42
N GLY A 6 -12.16 -13.06 -3.67
CA GLY A 6 -12.93 -11.82 -3.51
C GLY A 6 -13.42 -11.61 -2.08
N TYR A 7 -14.05 -10.47 -1.85
CA TYR A 7 -14.58 -10.10 -0.53
C TYR A 7 -16.09 -10.32 -0.47
N THR A 8 -16.57 -10.89 0.64
CA THR A 8 -18.00 -10.98 0.98
C THR A 8 -18.22 -10.66 2.45
N PHE A 9 -19.36 -10.06 2.78
CA PHE A 9 -19.79 -9.90 4.18
C PHE A 9 -20.22 -11.24 4.81
N ASN A 10 -20.63 -12.21 3.99
CA ASN A 10 -21.08 -13.52 4.44
C ASN A 10 -20.35 -14.63 3.67
N TYR A 11 -19.44 -15.33 4.36
CA TYR A 11 -18.66 -16.42 3.78
C TYR A 11 -19.38 -17.78 3.76
N SER A 12 -20.57 -17.90 4.35
CA SER A 12 -21.28 -19.19 4.36
C SER A 12 -21.80 -19.63 2.99
N THR A 13 -21.95 -18.70 2.05
CA THR A 13 -22.31 -18.96 0.64
C THR A 13 -21.15 -18.65 -0.31
N PHE A 14 -19.93 -18.52 0.20
CA PHE A 14 -18.77 -18.16 -0.59
C PHE A 14 -18.26 -19.36 -1.38
N HIS A 15 -17.99 -19.13 -2.67
CA HIS A 15 -17.33 -20.09 -3.53
C HIS A 15 -15.99 -19.51 -3.98
N MET A 16 -14.91 -20.24 -3.73
CA MET A 16 -13.57 -19.79 -4.07
C MET A 16 -13.34 -19.72 -5.59
N VAL A 17 -14.01 -20.58 -6.37
CA VAL A 17 -13.84 -20.66 -7.83
C VAL A 17 -15.22 -20.71 -8.49
N LEU A 18 -15.50 -19.69 -9.30
CA LEU A 18 -16.67 -19.58 -10.15
C LEU A 18 -16.23 -19.49 -11.61
N ASN A 19 -17.02 -20.06 -12.51
CA ASN A 19 -16.83 -19.91 -13.95
C ASN A 19 -18.11 -19.33 -14.57
N TYR A 20 -17.98 -18.20 -15.25
CA TYR A 20 -19.05 -17.60 -16.03
C TYR A 20 -18.83 -17.89 -17.51
N ASN A 21 -19.74 -18.64 -18.13
CA ASN A 21 -19.72 -18.90 -19.56
C ASN A 21 -20.20 -17.65 -20.30
N LEU A 22 -19.34 -17.08 -21.15
CA LEU A 22 -19.61 -15.82 -21.85
C LEU A 22 -20.61 -15.99 -23.00
N GLU A 23 -20.77 -17.20 -23.55
CA GLU A 23 -21.69 -17.49 -24.66
C GLU A 23 -23.11 -17.75 -24.14
N SER A 24 -23.25 -18.62 -23.15
CA SER A 24 -24.54 -18.97 -22.56
C SER A 24 -24.99 -18.03 -21.45
N SER A 25 -24.10 -17.15 -20.97
CA SER A 25 -24.36 -16.24 -19.85
C SER A 25 -24.76 -16.97 -18.55
N THR A 26 -24.20 -18.17 -18.33
CA THR A 26 -24.49 -19.02 -17.17
C THR A 26 -23.30 -19.13 -16.22
N TRP A 27 -23.61 -19.28 -14.92
CA TRP A 27 -22.62 -19.48 -13.86
C TRP A 27 -22.50 -20.95 -13.48
N ASP A 28 -21.27 -21.43 -13.37
CA ASP A 28 -20.92 -22.74 -12.85
C ASP A 28 -20.10 -22.59 -11.58
N VAL A 29 -20.55 -23.23 -10.50
CA VAL A 29 -19.76 -23.38 -9.28
C VAL A 29 -18.77 -24.53 -9.49
N VAL A 30 -17.49 -24.27 -9.24
CA VAL A 30 -16.43 -25.25 -9.48
C VAL A 30 -16.07 -25.92 -8.15
N PRO A 31 -16.45 -27.19 -7.94
CA PRO A 31 -16.16 -27.89 -6.70
C PRO A 31 -14.64 -28.09 -6.56
N ILE A 32 -14.11 -27.77 -5.39
CA ILE A 32 -12.70 -27.93 -5.05
C ILE A 32 -12.58 -28.80 -3.79
N ASN A 33 -11.68 -29.78 -3.82
CA ASN A 33 -11.45 -30.69 -2.69
C ASN A 33 -10.56 -30.06 -1.61
N SER A 34 -9.59 -29.26 -2.03
CA SER A 34 -8.64 -28.54 -1.19
C SER A 34 -8.10 -27.34 -1.95
N GLY A 35 -7.50 -26.38 -1.24
CA GLY A 35 -6.98 -25.18 -1.87
C GLY A 35 -6.70 -24.05 -0.89
N PRO A 36 -6.48 -22.83 -1.42
CA PRO A 36 -6.21 -21.66 -0.61
C PRO A 36 -7.38 -21.28 0.29
N LEU A 37 -7.07 -20.69 1.44
CA LEU A 37 -8.04 -19.99 2.27
C LEU A 37 -8.65 -18.77 1.54
N GLN A 38 -9.88 -18.41 1.94
CA GLN A 38 -10.61 -17.27 1.38
C GLN A 38 -9.81 -15.97 1.55
N ARG A 39 -9.73 -15.20 0.48
CA ARG A 39 -8.91 -13.98 0.42
C ARG A 39 -9.39 -13.00 -0.64
N TYR A 40 -9.01 -11.74 -0.44
CA TYR A 40 -9.25 -10.65 -1.39
C TYR A 40 -7.97 -9.82 -1.57
N GLY A 41 -7.97 -8.91 -2.56
CA GLY A 41 -6.78 -8.10 -2.88
C GLY A 41 -5.58 -8.92 -3.38
N HIS A 42 -5.79 -10.17 -3.80
CA HIS A 42 -4.81 -10.98 -4.50
C HIS A 42 -4.85 -10.66 -6.00
N SER A 43 -3.84 -11.09 -6.74
CA SER A 43 -3.81 -11.00 -8.19
C SER A 43 -3.79 -12.38 -8.84
N LEU A 44 -4.25 -12.44 -10.09
CA LEU A 44 -4.30 -13.66 -10.89
C LEU A 44 -3.53 -13.47 -12.19
N ALA A 45 -2.76 -14.46 -12.60
CA ALA A 45 -2.10 -14.51 -13.90
C ALA A 45 -2.40 -15.85 -14.59
N LEU A 46 -2.97 -15.79 -15.80
CA LEU A 46 -3.23 -16.98 -16.61
C LEU A 46 -1.99 -17.32 -17.46
N HIS A 47 -1.49 -18.54 -17.32
CA HIS A 47 -0.45 -19.09 -18.18
C HIS A 47 -0.85 -20.49 -18.62
N GLN A 48 -1.14 -20.65 -19.92
CA GLN A 48 -1.66 -21.89 -20.49
C GLN A 48 -2.92 -22.33 -19.73
N ASP A 49 -2.95 -23.59 -19.25
CA ASP A 49 -4.05 -24.18 -18.49
C ASP A 49 -3.99 -23.90 -16.97
N ASN A 50 -3.09 -23.01 -16.53
CA ASN A 50 -2.85 -22.74 -15.12
C ASN A 50 -3.14 -21.28 -14.76
N ILE A 51 -3.90 -21.07 -13.69
CA ILE A 51 -4.11 -19.75 -13.08
C ILE A 51 -3.23 -19.65 -11.84
N TYR A 52 -2.28 -18.72 -11.85
CA TYR A 52 -1.41 -18.40 -10.74
C TYR A 52 -2.09 -17.33 -9.88
N MET A 53 -2.23 -17.59 -8.59
CA MET A 53 -2.79 -16.69 -7.60
C MET A 53 -1.71 -16.34 -6.58
N TYR A 54 -1.41 -15.05 -6.44
CA TYR A 54 -0.36 -14.57 -5.54
C TYR A 54 -0.89 -13.62 -4.49
N GLY A 55 -0.45 -13.85 -3.26
CA GLY A 55 -0.66 -12.99 -2.10
C GLY A 55 -2.12 -12.73 -1.74
N GLY A 56 -2.42 -11.46 -1.44
CA GLY A 56 -3.71 -11.01 -0.93
C GLY A 56 -3.85 -11.15 0.59
N LYS A 57 -5.01 -10.72 1.09
CA LYS A 57 -5.33 -10.72 2.51
C LYS A 57 -6.23 -11.88 2.88
N LEU A 58 -5.78 -12.69 3.83
CA LEU A 58 -6.54 -13.80 4.37
C LEU A 58 -7.68 -13.28 5.24
N GLU A 59 -8.84 -13.91 5.09
CA GLU A 59 -9.99 -13.53 5.90
C GLU A 59 -9.97 -14.19 7.28
N ALA A 60 -9.55 -15.45 7.39
CA ALA A 60 -9.43 -16.18 8.66
C ALA A 60 -8.18 -15.77 9.48
N GLY A 61 -8.26 -15.85 10.82
CA GLY A 61 -7.17 -15.52 11.75
C GLY A 61 -6.91 -14.01 11.92
N SER A 62 -5.67 -13.63 12.28
CA SER A 62 -5.24 -12.23 12.46
C SER A 62 -5.34 -11.36 11.19
N GLY A 63 -5.81 -11.90 10.05
CA GLY A 63 -6.00 -11.13 8.81
C GLY A 63 -4.69 -10.81 8.10
N ASN A 64 -3.77 -11.78 8.07
CA ASN A 64 -2.44 -11.58 7.51
C ASN A 64 -2.50 -11.45 5.98
N VAL A 65 -1.73 -10.48 5.49
CA VAL A 65 -1.30 -10.42 4.10
C VAL A 65 -0.24 -11.50 3.90
N THR A 66 -0.35 -12.25 2.81
CA THR A 66 0.50 -13.42 2.52
C THR A 66 1.30 -13.23 1.23
N ASP A 67 2.36 -14.02 1.10
CA ASP A 67 3.22 -14.21 -0.07
C ASP A 67 3.01 -15.60 -0.72
N GLU A 68 1.98 -16.34 -0.32
CA GLU A 68 1.65 -17.65 -0.90
C GLU A 68 1.41 -17.54 -2.42
N LEU A 69 1.98 -18.49 -3.17
CA LEU A 69 1.74 -18.68 -4.59
C LEU A 69 0.97 -19.98 -4.83
N TRP A 70 -0.30 -19.86 -5.17
CA TRP A 70 -1.18 -20.98 -5.50
C TRP A 70 -1.36 -21.09 -7.01
N VAL A 71 -1.47 -22.32 -7.51
CA VAL A 71 -1.73 -22.59 -8.93
C VAL A 71 -2.95 -23.47 -9.07
N PHE A 72 -3.96 -22.96 -9.78
CA PHE A 72 -5.16 -23.70 -10.15
C PHE A 72 -5.02 -24.24 -11.58
N ASN A 73 -5.04 -25.56 -11.73
CA ASN A 73 -5.08 -26.19 -13.04
C ASN A 73 -6.52 -26.27 -13.54
N ILE A 74 -6.83 -25.61 -14.65
CA ILE A 74 -8.18 -25.48 -15.20
C ILE A 74 -8.77 -26.85 -15.59
N PRO A 75 -8.09 -27.70 -16.39
CA PRO A 75 -8.65 -28.99 -16.80
C PRO A 75 -8.88 -29.95 -15.63
N ARG A 76 -7.93 -30.02 -14.69
CA ARG A 76 -8.01 -30.93 -13.52
C ARG A 76 -8.86 -30.38 -12.39
N ARG A 77 -9.13 -29.07 -12.36
CA ARG A 77 -9.85 -28.35 -11.29
C ARG A 77 -9.20 -28.55 -9.91
N THR A 78 -7.87 -28.58 -9.87
CA THR A 78 -7.09 -28.82 -8.64
C THR A 78 -6.16 -27.65 -8.33
N TRP A 79 -6.04 -27.33 -7.05
CA TRP A 79 -5.07 -26.38 -6.52
C TRP A 79 -3.75 -27.05 -6.15
N SER A 80 -2.65 -26.32 -6.32
CA SER A 80 -1.33 -26.69 -5.79
C SER A 80 -0.64 -25.46 -5.20
N LEU A 81 -0.11 -25.59 -3.98
CA LEU A 81 0.76 -24.57 -3.39
C LEU A 81 2.17 -24.73 -3.98
N LYS A 82 2.76 -23.65 -4.45
CA LYS A 82 4.15 -23.62 -4.89
C LYS A 82 5.05 -23.20 -3.75
N THR A 83 6.22 -23.86 -3.66
CA THR A 83 7.32 -23.49 -2.78
C THR A 83 8.51 -23.09 -3.66
N PRO A 84 8.60 -21.82 -4.07
CA PRO A 84 9.68 -21.36 -4.95
C PRO A 84 11.03 -21.40 -4.26
N GLY A 85 12.09 -21.62 -5.04
CA GLY A 85 13.45 -21.38 -4.57
C GLY A 85 13.71 -19.87 -4.48
N SER A 86 14.32 -19.42 -3.38
CA SER A 86 14.76 -18.04 -3.22
C SER A 86 16.20 -18.03 -2.68
N PRO A 87 17.11 -17.21 -3.24
CA PRO A 87 18.30 -16.79 -2.52
C PRO A 87 17.91 -16.21 -1.16
N VAL A 88 18.69 -16.47 -0.11
CA VAL A 88 18.39 -16.11 1.29
C VAL A 88 18.19 -14.58 1.48
N GLN A 89 18.65 -13.75 0.54
CA GLN A 89 18.57 -12.28 0.59
C GLN A 89 17.40 -11.64 -0.18
N GLU A 90 16.59 -12.40 -0.95
CA GLU A 90 15.60 -11.81 -1.88
C GLU A 90 14.23 -12.52 -1.84
N GLN A 91 13.66 -12.69 -0.65
CA GLN A 91 12.31 -13.24 -0.51
C GLN A 91 11.25 -12.29 -1.09
N PRO A 92 10.16 -12.84 -1.68
CA PRO A 92 9.06 -12.03 -2.17
C PRO A 92 8.32 -11.34 -1.02
N TYR A 93 7.78 -10.16 -1.29
CA TYR A 93 7.01 -9.38 -0.33
C TYR A 93 5.56 -9.84 -0.29
N ALA A 94 5.08 -10.22 0.89
CA ALA A 94 3.65 -10.40 1.14
C ALA A 94 2.89 -9.08 0.89
N VAL A 95 2.01 -9.07 -0.13
CA VAL A 95 1.30 -7.87 -0.58
C VAL A 95 -0.19 -8.12 -0.87
N GLU A 96 -1.02 -7.11 -0.61
CA GLU A 96 -2.43 -7.03 -1.02
C GLU A 96 -2.72 -5.77 -1.86
N GLY A 97 -3.80 -5.80 -2.64
CA GLY A 97 -4.19 -4.71 -3.53
C GLY A 97 -3.18 -4.43 -4.65
N HIS A 98 -2.36 -5.42 -4.97
CA HIS A 98 -1.38 -5.40 -6.05
C HIS A 98 -1.99 -5.93 -7.35
N SER A 99 -1.25 -5.77 -8.44
CA SER A 99 -1.62 -6.35 -9.73
C SER A 99 -0.52 -7.28 -10.23
N ALA A 100 -0.88 -8.30 -11.02
CA ALA A 100 0.10 -9.16 -11.66
C ALA A 100 -0.23 -9.43 -13.12
N HIS A 101 0.82 -9.60 -13.92
CA HIS A 101 0.73 -9.85 -15.36
C HIS A 101 1.71 -10.94 -15.77
N LEU A 102 1.32 -11.75 -16.75
CA LEU A 102 2.23 -12.64 -17.44
C LEU A 102 2.97 -11.85 -18.53
N ALA A 103 4.30 -11.81 -18.47
CA ALA A 103 5.15 -11.13 -19.42
C ALA A 103 6.27 -12.06 -19.94
N GLU A 104 6.84 -11.71 -21.09
CA GLU A 104 7.97 -12.42 -21.69
C GLU A 104 9.25 -11.59 -21.59
N LEU A 105 10.34 -12.22 -21.11
CA LEU A 105 11.68 -11.65 -21.08
C LEU A 105 12.36 -11.72 -22.46
N THR A 106 13.50 -11.05 -22.61
CA THR A 106 14.29 -11.07 -23.86
C THR A 106 14.81 -12.46 -24.23
N ASN A 107 15.06 -13.31 -23.24
CA ASN A 107 15.50 -14.69 -23.40
C ASN A 107 14.35 -15.67 -23.74
N GLY A 108 13.11 -15.18 -23.84
CA GLY A 108 11.92 -15.97 -24.11
C GLY A 108 11.27 -16.61 -22.88
N ASP A 109 11.81 -16.39 -21.67
CA ASP A 109 11.20 -16.91 -20.45
C ASP A 109 9.90 -16.17 -20.13
N SER A 110 8.90 -16.94 -19.70
CA SER A 110 7.65 -16.41 -19.15
C SER A 110 7.80 -16.11 -17.66
N VAL A 111 7.54 -14.87 -17.29
CA VAL A 111 7.59 -14.39 -15.91
C VAL A 111 6.25 -13.80 -15.50
N MET A 112 5.85 -14.07 -14.26
CA MET A 112 4.76 -13.35 -13.62
C MET A 112 5.36 -12.12 -12.93
N VAL A 113 4.97 -10.94 -13.40
CA VAL A 113 5.42 -9.64 -12.87
C VAL A 113 4.36 -9.12 -11.90
N VAL A 114 4.73 -8.90 -10.65
CA VAL A 114 3.90 -8.32 -9.60
C VAL A 114 4.27 -6.86 -9.40
N ILE A 115 3.27 -5.98 -9.51
CA ILE A 115 3.44 -4.53 -9.40
C ILE A 115 2.71 -4.01 -8.15
N PHE A 116 3.49 -3.33 -7.32
CA PHE A 116 3.09 -2.64 -6.10
C PHE A 116 2.31 -3.51 -5.10
N GLY A 117 1.43 -2.88 -4.30
CA GLY A 117 0.69 -3.49 -3.20
C GLY A 117 1.07 -2.93 -1.84
N TYR A 118 0.21 -3.20 -0.87
CA TYR A 118 0.42 -2.87 0.53
C TYR A 118 0.90 -4.10 1.31
N SER A 119 1.94 -3.90 2.10
CA SER A 119 2.46 -4.87 3.07
C SER A 119 2.31 -4.30 4.49
N PRO A 120 1.75 -5.04 5.46
CA PRO A 120 1.68 -4.57 6.84
C PRO A 120 3.05 -4.36 7.50
N ILE A 121 4.11 -4.95 6.92
CA ILE A 121 5.49 -4.85 7.42
C ILE A 121 6.24 -3.71 6.71
N TYR A 122 6.08 -3.61 5.38
CA TYR A 122 6.87 -2.72 4.52
C TYR A 122 6.09 -1.51 3.98
N SER A 123 4.82 -1.37 4.37
CA SER A 123 3.87 -0.37 3.85
C SER A 123 3.66 -0.52 2.33
N TYR A 124 3.47 0.57 1.60
CA TYR A 124 3.30 0.59 0.15
C TYR A 124 4.60 0.19 -0.56
N VAL A 125 4.63 -1.01 -1.14
CA VAL A 125 5.81 -1.58 -1.79
C VAL A 125 5.95 -0.98 -3.19
N SER A 126 7.07 -0.30 -3.47
CA SER A 126 7.39 0.24 -4.80
C SER A 126 8.21 -0.72 -5.68
N LYS A 127 8.68 -1.82 -5.12
CA LYS A 127 9.51 -2.82 -5.81
C LYS A 127 8.67 -3.71 -6.71
N VAL A 128 9.22 -4.03 -7.88
CA VAL A 128 8.67 -5.03 -8.80
C VAL A 128 9.16 -6.41 -8.36
N GLN A 129 8.29 -7.40 -8.36
CA GLN A 129 8.66 -8.79 -8.07
C GLN A 129 8.41 -9.65 -9.32
N GLU A 130 9.38 -10.48 -9.68
CA GLU A 130 9.29 -11.37 -10.85
C GLU A 130 9.36 -12.82 -10.39
N TYR A 131 8.35 -13.60 -10.74
CA TYR A 131 8.37 -15.06 -10.58
C TYR A 131 8.60 -15.73 -11.94
N ASN A 132 9.72 -16.43 -12.07
CA ASN A 132 10.02 -17.20 -13.26
C ASN A 132 9.30 -18.55 -13.21
N ILE A 133 8.36 -18.75 -14.13
CA ILE A 133 7.49 -19.92 -14.17
C ILE A 133 8.28 -21.19 -14.49
N ARG A 134 9.31 -21.08 -15.33
CA ARG A 134 10.13 -22.22 -15.75
C ARG A 134 11.08 -22.69 -14.64
N THR A 135 11.74 -21.76 -13.96
CA THR A 135 12.72 -22.08 -12.92
C THR A 135 12.12 -22.21 -11.52
N ASN A 136 10.86 -21.79 -11.32
CA ASN A 136 10.20 -21.74 -10.02
C ASN A 136 10.99 -20.92 -8.98
N THR A 137 11.41 -19.71 -9.37
CA THR A 137 12.20 -18.81 -8.52
C THR A 137 11.63 -17.40 -8.52
N TRP A 138 11.70 -16.74 -7.36
CA TRP A 138 11.43 -15.31 -7.22
C TRP A 138 12.70 -14.49 -7.34
N GLN A 139 12.55 -13.27 -7.84
CA GLN A 139 13.58 -12.22 -7.78
C GLN A 139 12.90 -10.85 -7.63
N VAL A 140 13.62 -9.91 -7.00
CA VAL A 140 13.19 -8.51 -6.86
C VAL A 140 14.19 -7.64 -7.62
N PRO A 141 14.00 -7.45 -8.94
CA PRO A 141 15.00 -6.76 -9.74
C PRO A 141 15.10 -5.27 -9.40
N GLU A 142 16.31 -4.72 -9.56
CA GLU A 142 16.49 -3.28 -9.59
C GLU A 142 15.82 -2.69 -10.84
N SER A 143 15.16 -1.55 -10.65
CA SER A 143 14.45 -0.83 -11.70
C SER A 143 15.13 0.49 -12.00
N HIS A 144 15.09 0.92 -13.26
CA HIS A 144 15.69 2.16 -13.74
C HIS A 144 14.62 3.16 -14.21
N GLY A 145 15.05 4.37 -14.59
CA GLY A 145 14.16 5.42 -15.06
C GLY A 145 13.50 6.18 -13.92
N ALA A 146 12.22 6.49 -14.08
CA ALA A 146 11.47 7.31 -13.15
C ALA A 146 11.38 6.69 -11.74
N MET A 147 11.46 7.52 -10.70
CA MET A 147 11.28 7.05 -9.33
C MET A 147 9.80 6.91 -8.99
N VAL A 148 9.32 5.66 -9.01
CA VAL A 148 7.93 5.32 -8.69
C VAL A 148 7.71 5.10 -7.20
N GLN A 149 6.49 5.38 -6.75
CA GLN A 149 6.05 5.10 -5.39
C GLN A 149 4.97 4.02 -5.44
N GLY A 150 5.05 3.05 -4.53
CA GLY A 150 4.10 1.95 -4.47
C GLY A 150 2.68 2.44 -4.19
N GLY A 151 1.69 1.78 -4.78
CA GLY A 151 0.28 2.06 -4.55
C GLY A 151 -0.51 0.80 -4.15
N TYR A 152 -1.71 1.04 -3.63
CA TYR A 152 -2.74 0.03 -3.36
C TYR A 152 -3.96 0.30 -4.25
N GLY A 153 -4.54 -0.76 -4.82
CA GLY A 153 -5.79 -0.67 -5.57
C GLY A 153 -5.66 0.14 -6.86
N HIS A 154 -4.47 0.23 -7.43
CA HIS A 154 -4.27 0.70 -8.79
C HIS A 154 -4.82 -0.33 -9.79
N SER A 155 -5.10 0.12 -11.00
CA SER A 155 -5.34 -0.80 -12.12
C SER A 155 -4.08 -0.90 -12.97
N SER A 156 -3.90 -2.03 -13.63
CA SER A 156 -2.81 -2.17 -14.60
C SER A 156 -3.15 -3.16 -15.70
N VAL A 157 -2.52 -2.95 -16.86
CA VAL A 157 -2.70 -3.78 -18.06
C VAL A 157 -1.35 -4.05 -18.70
N TYR A 158 -1.17 -5.26 -19.23
CA TYR A 158 0.03 -5.62 -20.00
C TYR A 158 -0.24 -5.51 -21.49
N ASP A 159 0.55 -4.68 -22.18
CA ASP A 159 0.62 -4.65 -23.64
C ASP A 159 1.69 -5.63 -24.12
N ARG A 160 1.25 -6.71 -24.75
CA ARG A 160 2.15 -7.72 -25.34
C ARG A 160 2.99 -7.14 -26.48
N SER A 161 2.47 -6.17 -27.22
CA SER A 161 3.17 -5.63 -28.39
C SER A 161 4.35 -4.72 -28.03
N SER A 162 4.25 -3.95 -26.94
CA SER A 162 5.39 -3.18 -26.39
C SER A 162 6.15 -3.92 -25.29
N ARG A 163 5.62 -5.03 -24.76
CA ARG A 163 6.10 -5.70 -23.53
C ARG A 163 6.12 -4.76 -22.32
N CYS A 164 5.15 -3.86 -22.23
CA CYS A 164 5.04 -2.90 -21.13
C CYS A 164 3.82 -3.18 -20.26
N VAL A 165 3.95 -2.93 -18.96
CA VAL A 165 2.82 -2.83 -18.04
C VAL A 165 2.49 -1.35 -17.85
N TYR A 166 1.22 -0.99 -18.06
CA TYR A 166 0.70 0.34 -17.76
C TYR A 166 -0.03 0.31 -16.42
N VAL A 167 0.23 1.28 -15.55
CA VAL A 167 -0.26 1.30 -14.17
C VAL A 167 -0.90 2.65 -13.89
N HIS A 168 -2.19 2.66 -13.56
CA HIS A 168 -2.96 3.89 -13.38
C HIS A 168 -3.58 3.99 -11.98
N GLY A 169 -3.45 5.19 -11.40
CA GLY A 169 -4.10 5.58 -10.17
C GLY A 169 -3.69 4.74 -8.96
N GLY A 170 -4.61 4.62 -8.00
CA GLY A 170 -4.40 3.93 -6.74
C GLY A 170 -4.33 4.89 -5.55
N TYR A 171 -4.11 4.30 -4.38
CA TYR A 171 -3.87 5.02 -3.12
C TYR A 171 -2.42 4.81 -2.72
N LYS A 172 -1.67 5.89 -2.50
CA LYS A 172 -0.23 5.80 -2.20
C LYS A 172 0.18 6.74 -1.08
N ALA A 173 1.37 6.49 -0.54
CA ALA A 173 2.06 7.47 0.28
C ALA A 173 2.59 8.62 -0.60
N LEU A 174 2.44 9.84 -0.11
CA LEU A 174 2.88 11.09 -0.71
C LEU A 174 3.97 11.70 0.20
N PRO A 175 4.78 12.64 -0.31
CA PRO A 175 5.76 13.36 0.52
C PRO A 175 5.12 13.98 1.77
N ALA A 176 5.92 14.13 2.83
CA ALA A 176 5.51 14.65 4.14
C ALA A 176 4.43 13.81 4.84
N ASN A 177 4.53 12.48 4.76
CA ASN A 177 3.62 11.53 5.41
C ASN A 177 2.13 11.73 5.11
N LYS A 178 1.84 12.27 3.93
CA LYS A 178 0.47 12.36 3.42
C LYS A 178 0.14 11.08 2.68
N TYR A 179 -1.14 10.70 2.68
CA TYR A 179 -1.63 9.56 1.94
C TYR A 179 -2.85 10.00 1.17
N GLY A 180 -3.00 9.50 -0.05
CA GLY A 180 -4.10 9.95 -0.89
C GLY A 180 -4.20 9.22 -2.21
N LEU A 181 -5.30 9.53 -2.88
CA LEU A 181 -5.58 9.08 -4.24
C LEU A 181 -4.66 9.80 -5.24
N VAL A 182 -4.28 9.09 -6.29
CA VAL A 182 -3.51 9.64 -7.41
C VAL A 182 -4.16 9.37 -8.75
N ASP A 183 -3.80 10.22 -9.72
CA ASP A 183 -4.24 10.19 -11.13
C ASP A 183 -3.08 9.93 -12.11
N GLU A 184 -1.93 9.55 -11.56
CA GLU A 184 -0.71 9.27 -12.32
C GLU A 184 -0.86 8.01 -13.18
N LEU A 185 -0.12 8.01 -14.30
CA LEU A 185 0.01 6.88 -15.19
C LEU A 185 1.50 6.56 -15.38
N TYR A 186 1.87 5.32 -15.08
CA TYR A 186 3.23 4.82 -15.28
C TYR A 186 3.25 3.76 -16.38
N ARG A 187 4.38 3.68 -17.09
CA ARG A 187 4.71 2.58 -17.99
C ARG A 187 5.99 1.90 -17.51
N TYR A 188 5.90 0.60 -17.26
CA TYR A 188 7.02 -0.26 -16.92
C TYR A 188 7.37 -1.15 -18.11
N GLU A 189 8.57 -0.98 -18.68
CA GLU A 189 9.09 -1.87 -19.71
C GLU A 189 9.74 -3.10 -19.04
N VAL A 190 9.13 -4.28 -19.21
CA VAL A 190 9.59 -5.50 -18.51
C VAL A 190 11.01 -5.91 -18.94
N PRO A 191 11.37 -5.93 -20.24
CA PRO A 191 12.71 -6.32 -20.68
C PRO A 191 13.87 -5.49 -20.10
N THR A 192 13.70 -4.18 -20.01
CA THR A 192 14.75 -3.24 -19.56
C THR A 192 14.59 -2.84 -18.10
N ARG A 193 13.47 -3.23 -17.47
CA ARG A 193 13.09 -2.88 -16.09
C ARG A 193 13.03 -1.37 -15.86
N THR A 194 12.59 -0.62 -16.87
CA THR A 194 12.58 0.84 -16.88
C THR A 194 11.19 1.39 -16.67
N TRP A 195 11.06 2.33 -15.73
CA TRP A 195 9.85 3.11 -15.49
C TRP A 195 9.87 4.42 -16.27
N VAL A 196 8.72 4.77 -16.85
CA VAL A 196 8.47 6.05 -17.53
C VAL A 196 7.14 6.63 -17.04
N ILE A 197 7.12 7.93 -16.76
CA ILE A 197 5.92 8.67 -16.36
C ILE A 197 5.19 9.15 -17.62
N LEU A 198 3.90 8.83 -17.72
CA LEU A 198 3.00 9.24 -18.79
C LEU A 198 2.11 10.38 -18.33
N ARG A 199 1.26 10.91 -19.22
CA ARG A 199 0.33 11.97 -18.89
C ARG A 199 -0.68 11.51 -17.83
N GLU A 200 -0.87 12.36 -16.82
CA GLU A 200 -1.85 12.20 -15.74
C GLU A 200 -3.29 12.35 -16.26
N SER A 201 -4.23 11.62 -15.64
CA SER A 201 -5.63 11.62 -16.07
C SER A 201 -6.42 12.84 -15.61
N GLY A 202 -5.92 13.57 -14.60
CA GLY A 202 -6.67 14.63 -13.92
C GLY A 202 -7.80 14.10 -13.03
N SER A 203 -7.89 12.78 -12.83
CA SER A 203 -8.98 12.15 -12.09
C SER A 203 -8.48 11.04 -11.17
N ALA A 204 -8.12 11.44 -9.94
CA ALA A 204 -7.54 10.54 -8.95
C ALA A 204 -8.56 9.51 -8.44
N ARG A 205 -8.13 8.23 -8.41
CA ARG A 205 -9.02 7.11 -8.05
C ARG A 205 -8.29 5.83 -7.69
N TYR A 206 -8.91 4.97 -6.89
CA TYR A 206 -8.44 3.62 -6.57
C TYR A 206 -9.59 2.61 -6.64
N LEU A 207 -9.24 1.32 -6.63
CA LEU A 207 -10.16 0.18 -6.79
C LEU A 207 -11.04 0.31 -8.05
N HIS A 208 -10.49 0.89 -9.11
CA HIS A 208 -11.06 0.89 -10.45
C HIS A 208 -10.43 -0.24 -11.27
N THR A 209 -11.01 -0.54 -12.42
CA THR A 209 -10.42 -1.52 -13.35
C THR A 209 -10.02 -0.88 -14.65
N ALA A 210 -9.08 -1.51 -15.34
CA ALA A 210 -8.64 -1.10 -16.67
C ALA A 210 -8.53 -2.32 -17.58
N VAL A 211 -8.87 -2.12 -18.86
CA VAL A 211 -8.61 -3.08 -19.94
C VAL A 211 -7.88 -2.39 -21.08
N LEU A 212 -7.10 -3.15 -21.84
CA LEU A 212 -6.40 -2.68 -23.03
C LEU A 212 -7.13 -3.19 -24.27
N SER A 213 -7.49 -2.28 -25.18
CA SER A 213 -8.06 -2.62 -26.48
C SER A 213 -7.60 -1.62 -27.55
N ALA A 214 -7.15 -2.11 -28.70
CA ALA A 214 -6.80 -1.29 -29.87
C ALA A 214 -5.96 -0.04 -29.54
N GLY A 215 -4.87 -0.20 -28.78
CA GLY A 215 -3.97 0.92 -28.43
C GLY A 215 -4.54 1.91 -27.42
N THR A 216 -5.68 1.61 -26.81
CA THR A 216 -6.37 2.47 -25.84
C THR A 216 -6.57 1.73 -24.52
N LEU A 217 -6.23 2.40 -23.42
CA LEU A 217 -6.56 1.96 -22.07
C LEU A 217 -7.96 2.46 -21.72
N LEU A 218 -8.81 1.56 -21.29
CA LEU A 218 -10.19 1.86 -20.92
C LEU A 218 -10.34 1.64 -19.41
N VAL A 219 -10.62 2.71 -18.67
CA VAL A 219 -10.70 2.73 -17.21
C VAL A 219 -12.13 2.96 -16.76
N PHE A 220 -12.69 2.03 -15.97
CA PHE A 220 -14.07 2.12 -15.52
C PHE A 220 -14.19 2.21 -13.99
N GLY A 221 -15.02 3.16 -13.55
CA GLY A 221 -15.44 3.33 -12.16
C GLY A 221 -14.31 3.64 -11.18
N GLY A 222 -14.43 3.12 -9.96
CA GLY A 222 -13.50 3.36 -8.86
C GLY A 222 -14.05 4.31 -7.80
N ASN A 223 -13.27 4.47 -6.73
CA ASN A 223 -13.54 5.43 -5.67
C ASN A 223 -12.68 6.67 -5.88
N THR A 224 -13.35 7.81 -6.01
CA THR A 224 -12.77 9.15 -6.28
C THR A 224 -12.79 10.06 -5.05
N HIS A 225 -13.21 9.56 -3.89
CA HIS A 225 -13.37 10.35 -2.67
C HIS A 225 -12.06 10.44 -1.88
N ASN A 226 -11.62 11.66 -1.56
CA ASN A 226 -10.33 11.92 -0.93
C ASN A 226 -10.43 12.50 0.50
N ASP A 227 -11.64 12.80 1.02
CA ASP A 227 -11.81 13.60 2.23
C ASP A 227 -12.09 12.80 3.51
N THR A 228 -11.59 13.32 4.63
CA THR A 228 -12.00 12.99 6.00
C THR A 228 -13.17 13.91 6.40
N SER A 229 -14.31 13.31 6.76
CA SER A 229 -15.46 13.86 7.52
C SER A 229 -16.18 15.17 7.12
N LEU A 230 -15.75 15.96 6.12
CA LEU A 230 -16.38 17.28 5.83
C LEU A 230 -16.79 17.54 4.37
N SER A 231 -16.66 16.58 3.46
CA SER A 231 -17.01 16.75 2.04
C SER A 231 -18.46 16.38 1.75
N ASN A 232 -19.36 17.35 1.90
CA ASN A 232 -20.72 17.21 1.38
C ASN A 232 -20.69 17.37 -0.15
N GLY A 233 -20.32 16.32 -0.90
CA GLY A 233 -20.48 16.32 -2.36
C GLY A 233 -19.66 15.32 -3.18
N ALA A 234 -18.55 14.77 -2.69
CA ALA A 234 -17.78 13.78 -3.45
C ALA A 234 -18.44 12.40 -3.38
N LYS A 235 -18.72 11.79 -4.55
CA LYS A 235 -19.28 10.43 -4.61
C LYS A 235 -18.17 9.40 -4.30
N CYS A 236 -18.41 8.53 -3.32
CA CYS A 236 -17.50 7.43 -2.96
C CYS A 236 -17.35 6.36 -4.06
N PHE A 237 -18.28 6.32 -5.00
CA PHE A 237 -18.32 5.38 -6.12
C PHE A 237 -18.59 6.15 -7.40
N SER A 238 -17.80 5.88 -8.43
CA SER A 238 -17.91 6.51 -9.75
C SER A 238 -18.29 5.47 -10.81
N ALA A 239 -18.99 5.92 -11.84
CA ALA A 239 -19.25 5.23 -13.11
C ALA A 239 -18.55 5.96 -14.27
N ASP A 240 -17.61 6.85 -13.96
CA ASP A 240 -16.85 7.56 -15.00
C ASP A 240 -16.05 6.54 -15.79
N PHE A 241 -16.04 6.76 -17.10
CA PHE A 241 -15.37 5.91 -18.06
C PHE A 241 -14.32 6.75 -18.78
N LEU A 242 -13.05 6.42 -18.62
CA LEU A 242 -11.93 7.14 -19.21
C LEU A 242 -11.28 6.28 -20.30
N ALA A 243 -10.83 6.93 -21.36
CA ALA A 243 -10.01 6.35 -22.40
C ALA A 243 -8.66 7.08 -22.45
N TYR A 244 -7.57 6.33 -22.35
CA TYR A 244 -6.23 6.85 -22.57
C TYR A 244 -5.64 6.28 -23.85
N ASP A 245 -5.28 7.19 -24.74
CA ASP A 245 -4.65 6.88 -26.01
C ASP A 245 -3.14 6.75 -25.84
N ILE A 246 -2.61 5.54 -26.00
CA ILE A 246 -1.18 5.27 -25.82
C ILE A 246 -0.35 6.00 -26.88
N ALA A 247 -0.84 6.08 -28.12
CA ALA A 247 -0.07 6.64 -29.21
C ALA A 247 0.11 8.15 -29.02
N CYS A 248 -0.92 8.84 -28.53
CA CYS A 248 -0.89 10.29 -28.36
C CYS A 248 -0.66 10.79 -26.94
N ASP A 249 -0.53 9.89 -25.96
CA ASP A 249 -0.38 10.23 -24.54
C ASP A 249 -1.48 11.20 -24.08
N GLU A 250 -2.74 10.84 -24.36
CA GLU A 250 -3.90 11.71 -24.18
C GLU A 250 -5.06 11.00 -23.50
N TRP A 251 -5.66 11.65 -22.50
CA TRP A 251 -6.87 11.19 -21.81
C TRP A 251 -8.12 11.85 -22.39
N LYS A 252 -9.19 11.06 -22.54
CA LYS A 252 -10.54 11.52 -22.86
C LYS A 252 -11.56 10.86 -21.96
N VAL A 253 -12.55 11.62 -21.51
CA VAL A 253 -13.71 11.08 -20.81
C VAL A 253 -14.69 10.55 -21.85
N LEU A 254 -15.07 9.27 -21.73
CA LEU A 254 -16.09 8.66 -22.57
C LEU A 254 -17.48 9.05 -22.07
N PRO A 255 -18.46 9.18 -22.97
CA PRO A 255 -19.84 9.42 -22.59
C PRO A 255 -20.35 8.28 -21.70
N ARG A 256 -21.17 8.61 -20.70
CA ARG A 256 -21.79 7.59 -19.84
C ARG A 256 -22.72 6.72 -20.70
N PRO A 257 -22.67 5.38 -20.57
CA PRO A 257 -23.61 4.52 -21.26
C PRO A 257 -25.04 4.83 -20.81
N ASP A 258 -25.98 4.89 -21.74
CA ASP A 258 -27.40 5.15 -21.48
C ASP A 258 -28.09 3.90 -20.89
N LEU A 259 -27.80 3.62 -19.62
CA LEU A 259 -28.31 2.46 -18.90
C LEU A 259 -29.37 2.88 -17.88
N HIS A 260 -30.41 2.06 -17.75
CA HIS A 260 -31.57 2.34 -16.89
C HIS A 260 -31.26 2.32 -15.38
N ARG A 261 -30.06 1.89 -14.98
CA ARG A 261 -29.62 1.76 -13.59
C ARG A 261 -28.29 2.44 -13.39
N ASP A 262 -28.09 2.95 -12.17
CA ASP A 262 -26.80 3.48 -11.77
C ASP A 262 -25.76 2.35 -11.74
N MET A 263 -24.60 2.61 -12.34
CA MET A 263 -23.49 1.67 -12.47
C MET A 263 -22.31 2.00 -11.56
N ASN A 264 -22.40 3.08 -10.78
CA ASN A 264 -21.29 3.55 -9.96
C ASN A 264 -20.78 2.43 -9.04
N ARG A 265 -19.49 2.12 -9.10
CA ARG A 265 -18.90 1.03 -8.31
C ARG A 265 -17.39 1.14 -8.19
N PHE A 266 -16.84 0.55 -7.15
CA PHE A 266 -15.40 0.27 -7.01
C PHE A 266 -15.17 -1.15 -6.48
N GLY A 267 -13.93 -1.63 -6.52
CA GLY A 267 -13.56 -2.97 -6.06
C GLY A 267 -14.08 -4.10 -6.96
N HIS A 268 -14.50 -3.78 -8.19
CA HIS A 268 -14.90 -4.75 -9.20
C HIS A 268 -13.68 -5.30 -9.94
N THR A 269 -13.87 -6.36 -10.72
CA THR A 269 -12.85 -6.87 -11.65
C THR A 269 -13.35 -6.74 -13.08
N SER A 270 -12.43 -6.65 -14.04
CA SER A 270 -12.78 -6.62 -15.46
C SER A 270 -11.85 -7.46 -16.30
N VAL A 271 -12.39 -8.13 -17.30
CA VAL A 271 -11.62 -8.86 -18.31
C VAL A 271 -12.10 -8.49 -19.71
N ILE A 272 -11.21 -8.67 -20.68
CA ILE A 272 -11.54 -8.50 -22.10
C ILE A 272 -11.73 -9.87 -22.76
N SER A 273 -12.78 -10.01 -23.55
CA SER A 273 -13.00 -11.18 -24.41
C SER A 273 -13.83 -10.79 -25.63
N ASN A 274 -13.45 -11.31 -26.81
CA ASN A 274 -14.16 -11.12 -28.07
C ASN A 274 -14.65 -9.67 -28.35
N GLY A 275 -13.76 -8.68 -28.18
CA GLY A 275 -14.10 -7.28 -28.44
C GLY A 275 -15.08 -6.66 -27.42
N SER A 276 -15.23 -7.26 -26.24
CA SER A 276 -16.02 -6.70 -25.14
C SER A 276 -15.28 -6.73 -23.81
N MET A 277 -15.51 -5.71 -22.99
CA MET A 277 -15.13 -5.66 -21.59
C MET A 277 -16.26 -6.25 -20.75
N TYR A 278 -15.93 -7.22 -19.90
CA TYR A 278 -16.83 -7.80 -18.92
C TYR A 278 -16.42 -7.31 -17.54
N VAL A 279 -17.31 -6.60 -16.85
CA VAL A 279 -17.11 -6.12 -15.48
C VAL A 279 -17.95 -6.98 -14.55
N PHE A 280 -17.34 -7.49 -13.49
CA PHE A 280 -18.04 -8.31 -12.50
C PHE A 280 -17.90 -7.74 -11.09
N GLY A 281 -19.05 -7.67 -10.41
CA GLY A 281 -19.15 -7.34 -8.99
C GLY A 281 -18.78 -5.91 -8.66
N GLY A 282 -18.16 -5.73 -7.49
CA GLY A 282 -17.84 -4.42 -6.92
C GLY A 282 -18.79 -3.99 -5.79
N PHE A 283 -18.64 -2.76 -5.35
CA PHE A 283 -19.37 -2.18 -4.22
C PHE A 283 -19.91 -0.80 -4.56
N SER A 284 -21.18 -0.57 -4.21
CA SER A 284 -21.90 0.70 -4.40
C SER A 284 -22.78 1.04 -3.19
N GLY A 285 -22.32 0.67 -1.99
CA GLY A 285 -23.14 0.61 -0.76
C GLY A 285 -23.68 -0.79 -0.47
N VAL A 286 -23.75 -1.65 -1.49
CA VAL A 286 -23.97 -3.10 -1.39
C VAL A 286 -22.93 -3.82 -2.24
N LEU A 287 -22.62 -5.07 -1.89
CA LEU A 287 -21.81 -5.93 -2.76
C LEU A 287 -22.64 -6.35 -3.96
N LEU A 288 -22.09 -6.14 -5.14
CA LEU A 288 -22.72 -6.44 -6.42
C LEU A 288 -22.29 -7.80 -6.94
N ASN A 289 -23.18 -8.46 -7.67
CA ASN A 289 -22.97 -9.77 -8.30
C ASN A 289 -23.41 -9.79 -9.77
N ASP A 290 -23.65 -8.62 -10.35
CA ASP A 290 -24.00 -8.43 -11.75
C ASP A 290 -22.77 -8.50 -12.67
N VAL A 291 -23.04 -8.77 -13.95
CA VAL A 291 -22.05 -8.69 -15.03
C VAL A 291 -22.47 -7.55 -15.95
N LEU A 292 -21.62 -6.53 -16.08
CA LEU A 292 -21.79 -5.49 -17.10
C LEU A 292 -20.94 -5.84 -18.32
N VAL A 293 -21.49 -5.60 -19.51
CA VAL A 293 -20.80 -5.84 -20.77
C VAL A 293 -20.72 -4.53 -21.55
N TYR A 294 -19.50 -4.14 -21.92
CA TYR A 294 -19.25 -3.01 -22.79
C TYR A 294 -18.56 -3.49 -24.06
N THR A 295 -19.27 -3.41 -25.18
CA THR A 295 -18.75 -3.80 -26.51
C THR A 295 -18.05 -2.61 -27.16
N PHE A 296 -16.78 -2.80 -27.53
CA PHE A 296 -16.00 -1.73 -28.12
C PHE A 296 -16.36 -1.52 -29.60
N PRO A 297 -16.17 -0.30 -30.13
CA PRO A 297 -16.13 -0.09 -31.56
C PRO A 297 -15.00 -0.92 -32.19
N SER A 298 -15.18 -1.36 -33.43
CA SER A 298 -14.18 -2.13 -34.19
C SER A 298 -13.56 -1.25 -35.28
N CYS A 299 -12.22 -1.26 -35.41
CA CYS A 299 -11.54 -0.56 -36.50
C CYS A 299 -12.00 -1.05 -37.88
N GLN A 300 -12.31 -2.35 -38.00
CA GLN A 300 -12.78 -2.93 -39.26
C GLN A 300 -14.14 -2.37 -39.72
N ALA A 301 -14.88 -1.67 -38.85
CA ALA A 301 -16.13 -1.01 -39.22
C ALA A 301 -15.92 0.23 -40.11
N PHE A 302 -14.70 0.77 -40.18
CA PHE A 302 -14.39 1.95 -40.99
C PHE A 302 -13.81 1.54 -42.35
N SER A 303 -14.57 1.81 -43.41
CA SER A 303 -14.18 1.53 -44.81
C SER A 303 -13.50 2.71 -45.52
N GLU A 304 -13.37 3.86 -44.85
CA GLU A 304 -12.76 5.07 -45.40
C GLU A 304 -11.56 5.47 -44.54
N GLU A 305 -10.45 5.80 -45.19
CA GLU A 305 -9.20 6.21 -44.52
C GLU A 305 -9.44 7.33 -43.51
N GLN A 306 -10.15 8.39 -43.92
CA GLN A 306 -10.38 9.54 -43.07
C GLN A 306 -11.17 9.20 -41.81
N ARG A 307 -12.20 8.35 -41.91
CA ARG A 307 -12.98 7.89 -40.75
C ARG A 307 -12.16 6.98 -39.85
N CYS A 308 -11.29 6.15 -40.43
CA CYS A 308 -10.40 5.26 -39.69
C CYS A 308 -9.40 6.04 -38.83
N VAL A 309 -8.69 7.01 -39.42
CA VAL A 309 -7.65 7.76 -38.69
C VAL A 309 -8.23 8.70 -37.62
N THR A 310 -9.48 9.12 -37.77
CA THR A 310 -10.21 9.90 -36.75
C THR A 310 -11.05 9.02 -35.82
N ALA A 311 -10.96 7.69 -35.90
CA ALA A 311 -11.75 6.80 -35.06
C ALA A 311 -11.39 7.00 -33.57
N GLY A 312 -12.42 7.06 -32.72
CA GLY A 312 -12.32 7.29 -31.28
C GLY A 312 -13.37 8.28 -30.77
N PRO A 313 -13.37 8.62 -29.46
CA PRO A 313 -12.48 8.10 -28.42
C PRO A 313 -12.77 6.64 -28.04
N GLY A 314 -11.81 5.95 -27.41
CA GLY A 314 -11.98 4.57 -26.90
C GLY A 314 -11.39 3.47 -27.78
N ILE A 315 -10.94 3.81 -28.99
CA ILE A 315 -10.16 2.97 -29.89
C ILE A 315 -9.16 3.84 -30.64
N ARG A 316 -8.02 3.27 -31.03
CA ARG A 316 -7.06 3.89 -31.94
C ARG A 316 -6.85 3.00 -33.16
N CYS A 317 -7.15 3.52 -34.34
CA CYS A 317 -7.02 2.80 -35.60
C CYS A 317 -6.00 3.46 -36.53
N VAL A 318 -5.46 2.65 -37.45
CA VAL A 318 -4.58 3.08 -38.53
C VAL A 318 -5.06 2.51 -39.85
N TRP A 319 -4.93 3.30 -40.91
CA TRP A 319 -5.22 2.85 -42.27
C TRP A 319 -3.99 2.18 -42.87
N LEU A 320 -4.09 0.89 -43.18
CA LEU A 320 -2.99 0.10 -43.75
C LEU A 320 -3.51 -0.74 -44.90
N ARG A 321 -2.93 -0.58 -46.09
CA ARG A 321 -3.23 -1.38 -47.28
C ARG A 321 -4.73 -1.46 -47.59
N GLU A 322 -5.40 -0.30 -47.68
CA GLU A 322 -6.85 -0.19 -47.95
C GLU A 322 -7.77 -0.77 -46.86
N HIS A 323 -7.25 -1.04 -45.65
CA HIS A 323 -8.04 -1.56 -44.55
C HIS A 323 -7.78 -0.77 -43.27
N CYS A 324 -8.83 -0.56 -42.48
CA CYS A 324 -8.70 0.01 -41.15
C CYS A 324 -8.40 -1.08 -40.11
N VAL A 325 -7.28 -0.95 -39.41
CA VAL A 325 -6.83 -1.91 -38.41
C VAL A 325 -6.51 -1.24 -37.08
N PRO A 326 -6.59 -1.97 -35.95
CA PRO A 326 -6.17 -1.45 -34.65
C PRO A 326 -4.69 -1.05 -34.65
N TRP A 327 -4.39 0.08 -34.02
CA TRP A 327 -3.01 0.49 -33.78
C TRP A 327 -2.34 -0.46 -32.79
N ASN A 328 -1.08 -0.78 -33.05
CA ASN A 328 -0.23 -1.49 -32.10
C ASN A 328 1.14 -0.79 -31.98
N THR A 329 1.78 -0.97 -30.84
CA THR A 329 3.10 -0.39 -30.55
C THR A 329 4.22 -1.01 -31.39
N SER A 330 4.07 -2.28 -31.84
CA SER A 330 5.09 -2.96 -32.66
C SER A 330 5.23 -2.40 -34.09
N GLN A 331 4.18 -1.80 -34.64
CA GLN A 331 4.15 -1.18 -35.97
C GLN A 331 4.85 0.18 -35.97
N ALA A 332 5.03 0.79 -34.80
CA ALA A 332 5.68 2.07 -34.62
C ALA A 332 6.99 1.85 -33.86
N LYS A 333 8.13 1.84 -34.56
CA LYS A 333 9.45 2.15 -33.96
C LYS A 333 9.51 3.62 -33.48
N ALA A 334 8.40 4.16 -32.99
CA ALA A 334 8.17 5.58 -32.82
C ALA A 334 8.11 5.93 -31.34
N SER A 335 8.64 7.11 -31.05
CA SER A 335 8.43 7.83 -29.80
C SER A 335 6.95 7.88 -29.44
N VAL A 336 6.65 7.88 -28.13
CA VAL A 336 5.36 8.31 -27.61
C VAL A 336 5.57 9.74 -27.08
N PRO A 337 4.82 10.75 -27.55
CA PRO A 337 3.74 10.69 -28.55
C PRO A 337 4.20 10.36 -29.98
N ALA A 338 3.33 9.71 -30.76
CA ALA A 338 3.55 9.36 -32.16
C ALA A 338 3.52 10.62 -33.06
N SER A 339 4.22 10.57 -34.20
CA SER A 339 4.39 11.72 -35.10
C SER A 339 3.10 12.28 -35.70
N PHE A 340 2.05 11.48 -35.79
CA PHE A 340 0.74 11.90 -36.28
C PHE A 340 -0.12 12.60 -35.21
N CYS A 341 0.31 12.61 -33.96
CA CYS A 341 -0.39 13.28 -32.88
C CYS A 341 -0.15 14.79 -32.93
N SER A 342 -1.17 15.58 -32.60
CA SER A 342 -1.07 17.04 -32.56
C SER A 342 -0.06 17.50 -31.52
N THR A 343 0.81 18.45 -31.88
CA THR A 343 1.76 19.07 -30.97
C THR A 343 1.03 20.04 -30.02
N HIS A 344 1.06 19.76 -28.72
CA HIS A 344 0.54 20.66 -27.70
C HIS A 344 1.68 21.52 -27.13
N ASN A 345 1.68 22.82 -27.44
CA ASN A 345 2.81 23.70 -27.12
C ASN A 345 2.74 24.48 -25.80
N ASN A 346 1.68 24.41 -24.99
CA ASN A 346 1.48 25.43 -23.93
C ASN A 346 1.21 24.93 -22.49
N VAL A 347 1.39 23.64 -22.16
CA VAL A 347 1.12 23.11 -20.78
C VAL A 347 2.31 22.32 -20.20
N ALA A 348 3.46 22.30 -20.89
CA ALA A 348 4.61 21.51 -20.47
C ALA A 348 5.33 22.08 -19.23
N GLU A 349 5.31 23.41 -19.06
CA GLU A 349 6.12 24.08 -18.05
C GLU A 349 5.66 23.78 -16.61
N GLU A 350 4.36 23.93 -16.31
CA GLU A 350 3.79 23.61 -14.99
C GLU A 350 3.96 22.14 -14.59
N ARG A 351 3.93 21.22 -15.56
CA ARG A 351 4.05 19.77 -15.31
C ARG A 351 5.47 19.37 -14.95
N CYS A 352 6.48 19.94 -15.63
CA CYS A 352 7.87 19.64 -15.33
C CYS A 352 8.27 20.08 -13.91
N PHE A 353 7.75 21.22 -13.42
CA PHE A 353 8.03 21.70 -12.07
C PHE A 353 7.56 20.76 -10.95
N LYS A 354 6.67 19.80 -11.23
CA LYS A 354 6.25 18.77 -10.26
C LYS A 354 7.37 17.79 -9.92
N PHE A 355 8.37 17.62 -10.79
CA PHE A 355 9.47 16.68 -10.56
C PHE A 355 10.62 17.35 -9.80
N SER A 356 10.92 16.79 -8.63
CA SER A 356 12.02 17.25 -7.75
C SER A 356 13.32 16.48 -7.94
N ASP A 357 13.36 15.57 -8.92
CA ASP A 357 14.52 14.72 -9.18
C ASP A 357 14.81 14.56 -10.68
N CYS A 358 16.10 14.37 -11.00
CA CYS A 358 16.59 14.29 -12.37
C CYS A 358 16.01 13.09 -13.14
N VAL A 359 15.91 11.92 -12.51
CA VAL A 359 15.50 10.69 -13.22
C VAL A 359 14.02 10.72 -13.58
N SER A 360 13.12 11.14 -12.69
CA SER A 360 11.70 11.34 -12.97
C SER A 360 11.49 12.50 -13.95
N CYS A 361 12.29 13.57 -13.85
CA CYS A 361 12.27 14.69 -14.79
C CYS A 361 12.67 14.31 -16.22
N THR A 362 13.49 13.27 -16.41
CA THR A 362 14.00 12.88 -17.73
C THR A 362 13.42 11.57 -18.24
N ALA A 363 12.81 10.76 -17.37
CA ALA A 363 12.06 9.56 -17.72
C ALA A 363 10.55 9.82 -17.73
N ASN A 364 10.10 10.78 -18.54
CA ASN A 364 8.68 11.08 -18.73
C ASN A 364 8.38 11.51 -20.18
N THR A 365 7.09 11.55 -20.53
CA THR A 365 6.60 12.02 -21.84
C THR A 365 6.16 13.49 -21.85
N ASN A 366 6.31 14.24 -20.74
CA ASN A 366 5.95 15.65 -20.65
C ASN A 366 6.93 16.61 -21.37
N GLY A 367 8.01 16.08 -21.95
CA GLY A 367 9.00 16.88 -22.67
C GLY A 367 9.81 17.78 -21.73
N CYS A 368 10.31 17.21 -20.64
CA CYS A 368 11.06 17.92 -19.61
C CYS A 368 12.57 17.77 -19.76
N GLN A 369 13.32 18.69 -19.15
CA GLN A 369 14.77 18.64 -19.00
C GLN A 369 15.20 19.09 -17.60
N TRP A 370 16.32 18.54 -17.13
CA TRP A 370 16.89 18.86 -15.83
C TRP A 370 18.07 19.82 -15.96
N CYS A 371 18.00 20.98 -15.29
CA CYS A 371 19.07 22.00 -15.32
C CYS A 371 20.00 21.92 -14.09
N GLU A 372 21.22 22.47 -14.20
CA GLU A 372 22.22 22.56 -13.12
C GLU A 372 21.68 23.10 -11.78
N GLU A 373 20.70 24.03 -11.81
CA GLU A 373 20.05 24.59 -10.62
C GLU A 373 19.14 23.61 -9.86
N LYS A 374 19.19 22.30 -10.17
CA LYS A 374 18.33 21.24 -9.60
C LYS A 374 16.84 21.48 -9.84
N LYS A 375 16.51 22.07 -11.00
CA LYS A 375 15.13 22.33 -11.41
C LYS A 375 14.80 21.53 -12.65
N CYS A 376 13.61 20.95 -12.65
CA CYS A 376 13.01 20.36 -13.83
C CYS A 376 12.17 21.41 -14.55
N ILE A 377 12.47 21.67 -15.82
CA ILE A 377 11.76 22.64 -16.66
C ILE A 377 11.38 22.01 -17.99
N SER A 378 10.57 22.69 -18.79
CA SER A 378 10.26 22.22 -20.14
C SER A 378 11.51 22.22 -21.03
N ALA A 379 11.61 21.22 -21.92
CA ALA A 379 12.65 21.12 -22.94
C ALA A 379 12.63 22.31 -23.92
N SER A 380 11.51 23.01 -24.05
CA SER A 380 11.41 24.24 -24.85
C SER A 380 11.98 25.48 -24.14
N SER A 381 12.18 25.43 -22.83
CA SER A 381 12.69 26.55 -22.02
C SER A 381 14.21 26.46 -21.90
N ASN A 382 14.93 27.59 -21.89
CA ASN A 382 16.40 27.55 -21.79
C ASN A 382 16.86 27.39 -20.33
N CYS A 383 17.79 26.47 -20.06
CA CYS A 383 18.50 26.40 -18.77
C CYS A 383 19.40 27.64 -18.63
N THR A 384 18.93 28.69 -17.95
CA THR A 384 19.76 29.85 -17.61
C THR A 384 20.21 29.74 -16.15
N VAL A 385 21.52 29.83 -15.92
CA VAL A 385 22.09 29.95 -14.57
C VAL A 385 22.32 31.41 -14.28
N LEU A 386 21.74 31.92 -13.18
CA LEU A 386 22.15 33.21 -12.60
C LEU A 386 23.48 32.99 -11.88
N THR A 387 24.53 33.68 -12.30
CA THR A 387 25.82 33.70 -11.58
C THR A 387 25.67 34.45 -10.25
N LEU A 388 25.15 33.78 -9.24
CA LEU A 388 25.11 34.23 -7.85
C LEU A 388 25.70 33.15 -6.94
N GLU A 389 26.86 32.60 -7.29
CA GLU A 389 27.54 31.60 -6.44
C GLU A 389 29.06 31.71 -6.61
N LEU A 390 29.63 32.78 -6.05
CA LEU A 390 31.05 32.87 -5.64
C LEU A 390 31.24 33.80 -4.42
N ALA A 391 30.16 34.29 -3.79
CA ALA A 391 30.22 35.28 -2.72
C ALA A 391 29.93 34.74 -1.30
N GLU A 392 29.49 33.49 -1.13
CA GLU A 392 29.13 32.99 0.22
C GLU A 392 30.25 32.27 0.99
N GLN A 393 31.47 32.19 0.46
CA GLN A 393 32.60 31.57 1.18
C GLN A 393 33.63 32.55 1.76
N HIS A 394 33.49 33.87 1.54
CA HIS A 394 34.33 34.87 2.20
C HIS A 394 33.47 35.95 2.86
N ARG A 395 33.28 35.82 4.18
CA ARG A 395 32.86 36.95 5.01
C ARG A 395 33.98 38.01 4.99
N GLY A 396 33.78 39.09 4.24
CA GLY A 396 34.64 40.28 4.28
C GLY A 396 34.19 41.39 3.31
N PRO A 397 34.21 42.68 3.69
CA PRO A 397 33.58 43.76 2.95
C PRO A 397 34.55 44.42 1.97
N LEU A 398 34.37 44.29 0.65
CA LEU A 398 35.01 45.19 -0.31
C LEU A 398 34.13 45.42 -1.54
N ALA A 399 33.42 46.55 -1.51
CA ALA A 399 33.12 47.32 -2.69
C ALA A 399 34.44 47.87 -3.25
N LEU A 400 34.96 47.31 -4.34
CA LEU A 400 36.02 47.93 -5.12
C LEU A 400 35.79 47.67 -6.61
N ALA A 401 35.44 48.73 -7.33
CA ALA A 401 35.85 48.91 -8.72
C ALA A 401 37.29 49.48 -8.72
N PRO A 402 38.14 49.18 -9.72
CA PRO A 402 37.86 48.48 -10.98
C PRO A 402 38.39 47.02 -11.02
N PRO A 403 38.00 46.22 -12.04
CA PRO A 403 38.45 44.82 -12.15
C PRO A 403 39.97 44.73 -12.35
N PRO A 404 40.63 43.69 -11.82
CA PRO A 404 42.05 43.47 -12.03
C PRO A 404 42.35 43.33 -13.53
N SER A 405 43.38 44.02 -14.01
CA SER A 405 43.81 44.09 -15.42
C SER A 405 44.40 42.77 -15.97
N MET A 406 44.13 41.64 -15.33
CA MET A 406 44.67 40.31 -15.64
C MET A 406 43.58 39.32 -16.08
N LEU A 407 42.34 39.77 -16.27
CA LEU A 407 41.23 38.91 -16.70
C LEU A 407 41.15 38.86 -18.24
N SER A 408 41.05 37.65 -18.79
CA SER A 408 40.76 37.42 -20.21
C SER A 408 39.37 37.96 -20.60
N ASP A 409 39.14 38.22 -21.89
CA ASP A 409 37.82 38.66 -22.40
C ASP A 409 36.67 37.73 -21.97
N HIS A 410 36.96 36.44 -21.83
CA HIS A 410 35.99 35.46 -21.31
C HIS A 410 35.67 35.72 -19.83
N GLN A 411 36.66 36.00 -19.00
CA GLN A 411 36.47 36.29 -17.57
C GLN A 411 35.78 37.65 -17.33
N LEU A 412 36.03 38.64 -18.18
CA LEU A 412 35.31 39.93 -18.20
C LEU A 412 33.81 39.76 -18.52
N SER A 413 33.44 38.77 -19.33
CA SER A 413 32.03 38.46 -19.63
C SER A 413 31.25 37.90 -18.44
N VAL A 414 31.94 37.21 -17.52
CA VAL A 414 31.36 36.58 -16.32
C VAL A 414 31.23 37.56 -15.15
N TRP A 415 32.01 38.65 -15.16
CA TRP A 415 32.12 39.61 -14.05
C TRP A 415 30.98 40.64 -13.97
N LYS A 416 30.02 40.64 -14.92
CA LYS A 416 28.85 41.52 -14.86
C LYS A 416 27.81 40.97 -13.87
N GLN A 417 27.40 41.77 -12.90
CA GLN A 417 26.18 41.52 -12.11
C GLN A 417 25.00 41.25 -13.07
N GLY A 418 24.44 40.04 -13.00
CA GLY A 418 23.29 39.63 -13.81
C GLY A 418 23.60 38.92 -15.15
N ALA A 419 24.85 38.49 -15.40
CA ALA A 419 25.16 37.69 -16.59
C ALA A 419 24.53 36.27 -16.51
N ARG A 420 23.49 36.01 -17.33
CA ARG A 420 22.90 34.67 -17.47
C ARG A 420 23.79 33.83 -18.39
N ARG A 421 24.38 32.74 -17.87
CA ARG A 421 25.04 31.73 -18.72
C ARG A 421 24.07 30.61 -19.05
N MET A 422 24.24 29.98 -20.21
CA MET A 422 23.53 28.74 -20.54
C MET A 422 24.09 27.64 -19.64
N GLY A 423 23.26 27.08 -18.76
CA GLY A 423 23.63 25.98 -17.84
C GLY A 423 23.55 24.63 -18.53
N HIS A 424 24.28 23.64 -18.03
CA HIS A 424 24.17 22.26 -18.51
C HIS A 424 22.75 21.71 -18.31
N SER A 425 22.23 21.05 -19.34
CA SER A 425 20.91 20.40 -19.35
C SER A 425 21.04 18.88 -19.52
N VAL A 426 20.29 18.12 -18.74
CA VAL A 426 20.17 16.67 -18.87
C VAL A 426 18.77 16.31 -19.36
N GLN A 427 18.70 15.56 -20.46
CA GLN A 427 17.44 15.05 -21.04
C GLN A 427 17.33 13.52 -20.99
N ASN A 428 18.44 12.81 -20.76
CA ASN A 428 18.45 11.36 -20.65
C ASN A 428 18.71 10.94 -19.21
N PHE A 429 17.81 10.13 -18.65
CA PHE A 429 17.88 9.67 -17.26
C PHE A 429 19.15 8.87 -16.96
N THR A 430 19.78 8.22 -17.95
CA THR A 430 21.02 7.48 -17.73
C THR A 430 22.21 8.38 -17.35
N LYS A 431 22.11 9.69 -17.63
CA LYS A 431 23.09 10.69 -17.23
C LYS A 431 22.78 11.33 -15.87
N CYS A 432 21.66 10.96 -15.23
CA CYS A 432 21.29 11.48 -13.93
C CYS A 432 22.01 10.72 -12.81
N ARG A 433 22.56 11.47 -11.86
CA ARG A 433 23.06 10.92 -10.60
C ARG A 433 21.91 10.82 -9.59
N VAL A 434 21.50 9.59 -9.27
CA VAL A 434 20.53 9.34 -8.19
C VAL A 434 21.21 9.57 -6.85
N ARG A 435 20.59 10.37 -5.97
CA ARG A 435 21.13 10.65 -4.63
C ARG A 435 20.39 9.85 -3.57
N ASN A 436 21.09 9.54 -2.48
CA ASN A 436 20.50 8.77 -1.38
C ASN A 436 19.29 9.50 -0.76
N GLU A 437 19.28 10.84 -0.71
CA GLU A 437 18.15 11.59 -0.16
C GLU A 437 16.85 11.31 -0.92
N GLN A 438 16.96 11.15 -2.25
CA GLN A 438 15.81 10.84 -3.11
C GLN A 438 15.32 9.41 -2.92
N ILE A 439 16.22 8.46 -2.69
CA ILE A 439 15.86 7.07 -2.41
C ILE A 439 15.20 6.96 -1.02
N CYS A 440 15.83 7.53 0.02
CA CYS A 440 15.37 7.42 1.39
C CYS A 440 14.02 8.10 1.60
N SER A 441 13.79 9.27 1.01
CA SER A 441 12.49 9.98 1.11
C SER A 441 11.30 9.21 0.54
N LYS A 442 11.52 8.17 -0.29
CA LYS A 442 10.48 7.27 -0.79
C LYS A 442 10.19 6.08 0.13
N LEU A 443 11.04 5.83 1.13
CA LEU A 443 10.87 4.76 2.11
C LEU A 443 10.02 5.26 3.28
N VAL A 444 8.71 5.10 3.15
CA VAL A 444 7.71 5.68 4.07
C VAL A 444 7.46 4.86 5.34
N ASN A 445 8.31 3.89 5.65
CA ASN A 445 8.19 3.06 6.84
C ASN A 445 9.56 2.69 7.41
N CYS A 446 9.66 2.63 8.75
CA CYS A 446 10.90 2.29 9.46
C CYS A 446 11.54 1.00 8.94
N LYS A 447 10.75 -0.05 8.72
CA LYS A 447 11.30 -1.34 8.29
C LYS A 447 11.87 -1.24 6.88
N SER A 448 11.13 -0.63 5.96
CA SER A 448 11.62 -0.37 4.58
C SER A 448 12.85 0.53 4.57
N CYS A 449 12.89 1.56 5.43
CA CYS A 449 14.04 2.45 5.62
C CYS A 449 15.27 1.68 6.14
N SER A 450 15.09 0.83 7.15
CA SER A 450 16.14 0.03 7.78
C SER A 450 16.78 -1.02 6.87
N LEU A 451 16.09 -1.42 5.79
CA LEU A 451 16.66 -2.32 4.78
C LEU A 451 17.71 -1.63 3.89
N ASN A 452 17.74 -0.29 3.87
CA ASN A 452 18.72 0.46 3.10
C ASN A 452 19.80 1.03 4.03
N PRO A 453 21.07 0.59 3.93
CA PRO A 453 22.14 1.04 4.82
C PRO A 453 22.47 2.53 4.68
N SER A 454 22.10 3.15 3.55
CA SER A 454 22.28 4.58 3.32
C SER A 454 21.17 5.45 3.91
N CYS A 455 20.19 4.85 4.58
CA CYS A 455 19.03 5.55 5.12
C CYS A 455 18.88 5.32 6.65
N GLN A 456 18.33 6.32 7.33
CA GLN A 456 18.02 6.27 8.76
C GLN A 456 16.60 6.79 9.02
N TRP A 457 15.87 6.05 9.85
CA TRP A 457 14.51 6.40 10.24
C TRP A 457 14.50 7.40 11.41
N GLU A 458 13.79 8.51 11.25
CA GLU A 458 13.54 9.49 12.31
C GLU A 458 12.16 9.28 12.94
N LEU A 459 12.15 8.87 14.21
CA LEU A 459 10.94 8.51 14.96
C LEU A 459 9.99 9.69 15.22
N GLN A 460 10.50 10.92 15.34
CA GLN A 460 9.70 12.10 15.68
C GLN A 460 8.90 12.61 14.47
N GLN A 461 9.54 12.66 13.30
CA GLN A 461 8.89 13.10 12.06
C GLN A 461 8.21 11.94 11.32
N GLN A 462 8.50 10.69 11.69
CA GLN A 462 8.12 9.47 10.97
C GLN A 462 8.62 9.49 9.51
N GLU A 463 9.82 10.00 9.29
CA GLU A 463 10.41 10.13 7.96
C GLU A 463 11.74 9.36 7.85
N CYS A 464 12.09 8.99 6.63
CA CYS A 464 13.34 8.30 6.32
C CYS A 464 14.29 9.28 5.62
N HIS A 465 15.44 9.52 6.24
CA HIS A 465 16.44 10.45 5.73
C HIS A 465 17.68 9.69 5.26
N ALA A 466 18.38 10.24 4.27
CA ALA A 466 19.70 9.73 3.95
C ALA A 466 20.67 10.03 5.08
N VAL A 467 21.51 9.06 5.40
CA VAL A 467 22.55 9.31 6.40
C VAL A 467 23.60 10.25 5.79
N PRO A 468 23.96 11.36 6.46
CA PRO A 468 24.92 12.31 5.92
C PRO A 468 26.24 11.63 5.56
N ALA A 469 26.83 12.00 4.41
CA ALA A 469 28.14 11.50 3.96
C ALA A 469 29.29 11.75 4.99
N GLN A 470 29.04 12.58 6.00
CA GLN A 470 29.93 12.85 7.14
C GLN A 470 30.20 11.64 8.04
N LEU A 471 29.54 10.49 7.84
CA LEU A 471 29.88 9.21 8.48
C LEU A 471 31.36 8.82 8.33
N CYS A 472 31.98 9.21 7.22
CA CYS A 472 33.38 8.91 6.93
C CYS A 472 34.36 9.98 7.44
N GLY A 473 33.88 11.11 7.94
CA GLY A 473 34.69 12.29 8.29
C GLY A 473 35.20 13.06 7.06
N GLU A 474 35.78 14.25 7.28
CA GLU A 474 36.31 15.08 6.18
C GLU A 474 37.42 14.36 5.39
N GLY A 475 37.37 14.50 4.05
CA GLY A 475 38.36 13.93 3.14
C GLY A 475 38.18 12.44 2.82
N TRP A 476 37.07 11.82 3.22
CA TRP A 476 36.71 10.44 2.90
C TRP A 476 35.40 10.37 2.10
N HIS A 477 35.32 9.39 1.21
CA HIS A 477 34.16 9.15 0.34
C HIS A 477 33.44 7.88 0.80
N HIS A 478 32.12 7.91 0.91
CA HIS A 478 31.28 6.76 1.27
C HIS A 478 30.92 5.91 0.04
N ILE A 479 31.41 4.67 -0.02
CA ILE A 479 31.15 3.73 -1.12
C ILE A 479 30.76 2.35 -0.55
N GLY A 480 29.48 1.99 -0.65
CA GLY A 480 28.96 0.74 -0.10
C GLY A 480 29.05 0.74 1.43
N GLU A 481 29.65 -0.29 2.01
CA GLU A 481 29.89 -0.43 3.46
C GLU A 481 31.27 0.12 3.89
N ALA A 482 31.95 0.84 3.00
CA ALA A 482 33.32 1.32 3.20
C ALA A 482 33.44 2.83 2.95
N CYS A 483 34.36 3.45 3.68
CA CYS A 483 34.83 4.80 3.44
C CYS A 483 36.18 4.73 2.74
N LEU A 484 36.29 5.28 1.52
CA LEU A 484 37.53 5.32 0.74
C LEU A 484 38.16 6.71 0.72
N ARG A 485 39.48 6.77 0.75
CA ARG A 485 40.24 8.02 0.60
C ARG A 485 41.47 7.78 -0.27
N ILE A 486 41.63 8.61 -1.29
CA ILE A 486 42.78 8.56 -2.20
C ILE A 486 43.76 9.65 -1.79
N ASN A 487 45.04 9.29 -1.67
CA ASN A 487 46.12 10.23 -1.47
C ASN A 487 47.14 10.08 -2.62
N ALA A 488 47.70 11.21 -3.07
CA ALA A 488 48.69 11.28 -4.13
C ALA A 488 50.15 11.24 -3.63
N SER A 489 50.38 11.02 -2.33
CA SER A 489 51.72 10.93 -1.74
C SER A 489 52.49 9.74 -2.30
N ARG A 490 53.78 9.97 -2.62
CA ARG A 490 54.67 8.95 -3.15
C ARG A 490 55.36 8.20 -2.01
N GLU A 491 54.92 6.97 -1.78
CA GLU A 491 55.30 6.17 -0.60
C GLU A 491 55.57 4.71 -0.97
N SER A 492 56.29 3.98 -0.10
CA SER A 492 56.38 2.52 -0.15
C SER A 492 55.08 1.87 0.31
N TYR A 493 54.87 0.59 0.00
CA TYR A 493 53.65 -0.11 0.42
C TYR A 493 53.49 -0.14 1.94
N ASP A 494 54.58 -0.44 2.67
CA ASP A 494 54.56 -0.50 4.13
C ASP A 494 54.25 0.87 4.76
N ASN A 495 54.80 1.95 4.18
CA ASN A 495 54.49 3.32 4.60
C ASN A 495 53.04 3.69 4.30
N ALA A 496 52.51 3.31 3.12
CA ALA A 496 51.11 3.52 2.76
C ALA A 496 50.16 2.79 3.72
N GLN A 497 50.50 1.55 4.11
CA GLN A 497 49.74 0.80 5.10
C GLN A 497 49.74 1.50 6.46
N HIS A 498 50.91 1.99 6.91
CA HIS A 498 51.02 2.73 8.17
C HIS A 498 50.27 4.09 8.11
N TYR A 499 50.29 4.76 6.96
CA TYR A 499 49.55 5.99 6.73
C TYR A 499 48.04 5.76 6.88
N CYS A 500 47.49 4.72 6.22
CA CYS A 500 46.07 4.41 6.36
C CYS A 500 45.69 4.01 7.78
N LYS A 501 46.57 3.29 8.50
CA LYS A 501 46.38 2.96 9.92
C LYS A 501 46.32 4.19 10.81
N ASN A 502 47.17 5.19 10.56
CA ASN A 502 47.14 6.47 11.30
C ASN A 502 45.83 7.26 11.08
N LEU A 503 45.14 7.03 9.96
CA LEU A 503 43.83 7.62 9.70
C LEU A 503 42.65 6.76 10.21
N GLY A 504 42.90 5.70 10.98
CA GLY A 504 41.88 4.81 11.53
C GLY A 504 41.31 3.81 10.51
N GLY A 505 42.07 3.48 9.46
CA GLY A 505 41.69 2.52 8.41
C GLY A 505 42.83 1.57 8.04
N ASN A 506 42.66 0.86 6.92
CA ASN A 506 43.68 0.01 6.29
C ASN A 506 43.87 0.44 4.83
N ILE A 507 44.87 -0.12 4.15
CA ILE A 507 44.95 0.01 2.70
C ILE A 507 43.80 -0.76 2.04
N ALA A 508 43.20 -0.19 0.99
CA ALA A 508 41.87 -0.58 0.53
C ALA A 508 41.81 -1.97 -0.13
N SER A 509 40.80 -2.76 0.26
CA SER A 509 40.42 -4.03 -0.35
C SER A 509 39.28 -3.80 -1.34
N LEU A 510 39.58 -3.70 -2.64
CA LEU A 510 38.61 -3.33 -3.69
C LEU A 510 37.84 -4.56 -4.18
N THR A 511 36.93 -5.04 -3.35
CA THR A 511 36.19 -6.30 -3.55
C THR A 511 34.88 -6.14 -4.33
N THR A 512 34.36 -4.91 -4.47
CA THR A 512 33.10 -4.64 -5.18
C THR A 512 33.29 -3.78 -6.44
N ALA A 513 32.47 -4.01 -7.47
CA ALA A 513 32.49 -3.22 -8.70
C ALA A 513 32.29 -1.72 -8.44
N LYS A 514 31.38 -1.36 -7.51
CA LYS A 514 31.13 0.04 -7.12
C LYS A 514 32.36 0.75 -6.53
N GLN A 515 33.18 0.05 -5.74
CA GLN A 515 34.43 0.59 -5.21
C GLN A 515 35.46 0.79 -6.33
N VAL A 516 35.58 -0.18 -7.24
CA VAL A 516 36.50 -0.09 -8.38
C VAL A 516 36.10 1.08 -9.28
N ASP A 517 34.83 1.16 -9.70
CA ASP A 517 34.33 2.22 -10.58
C ASP A 517 34.56 3.62 -10.01
N PHE A 518 34.33 3.80 -8.69
CA PHE A 518 34.62 5.06 -8.01
C PHE A 518 36.11 5.43 -8.06
N VAL A 519 36.99 4.47 -7.75
CA VAL A 519 38.44 4.70 -7.79
C VAL A 519 38.89 5.07 -9.20
N LEU A 520 38.40 4.38 -10.23
CA LEU A 520 38.77 4.66 -11.62
C LEU A 520 38.31 6.06 -12.07
N ASP A 521 37.10 6.48 -11.70
CA ASP A 521 36.58 7.84 -11.98
C ASP A 521 37.42 8.93 -11.31
N GLU A 522 37.81 8.73 -10.04
CA GLU A 522 38.68 9.68 -9.34
C GLU A 522 40.07 9.76 -9.97
N LEU A 523 40.66 8.63 -10.37
CA LEU A 523 41.96 8.62 -11.03
C LEU A 523 41.93 9.36 -12.38
N GLN A 524 40.84 9.26 -13.13
CA GLN A 524 40.64 10.05 -14.35
C GLN A 524 40.57 11.56 -14.06
N LYS A 525 39.94 11.99 -12.95
CA LYS A 525 39.94 13.40 -12.55
C LYS A 525 41.33 13.93 -12.24
N PHE A 526 42.17 13.13 -11.58
CA PHE A 526 43.57 13.49 -11.34
C PHE A 526 44.36 13.59 -12.66
N GLN A 527 44.12 12.71 -13.63
CA GLN A 527 44.72 12.80 -14.96
C GLN A 527 44.33 14.09 -15.70
N ILE A 528 43.06 14.53 -15.60
CA ILE A 528 42.57 15.79 -16.19
C ILE A 528 43.25 17.01 -15.55
N GLN A 529 43.72 16.90 -14.32
CA GLN A 529 44.48 17.93 -13.59
C GLN A 529 46.01 17.82 -13.79
N GLU A 530 46.46 17.10 -14.82
CA GLU A 530 47.88 16.82 -15.13
C GLU A 530 48.65 16.05 -14.01
N LYS A 531 47.93 15.43 -13.07
CA LYS A 531 48.52 14.60 -12.00
C LYS A 531 48.23 13.13 -12.27
N LYS A 532 49.13 12.44 -12.96
CA LYS A 532 49.02 10.98 -13.11
C LYS A 532 49.45 10.30 -11.81
N ILE A 533 48.52 9.64 -11.13
CA ILE A 533 48.77 8.84 -9.93
C ILE A 533 48.54 7.36 -10.22
N ALA A 534 49.36 6.50 -9.62
CA ALA A 534 49.33 5.06 -9.75
C ALA A 534 49.33 4.43 -8.34
N PRO A 535 48.16 4.43 -7.66
CA PRO A 535 48.14 4.22 -6.23
C PRO A 535 48.30 2.75 -5.82
N TRP A 536 48.90 2.53 -4.65
CA TRP A 536 48.88 1.23 -3.99
C TRP A 536 47.45 0.81 -3.64
N VAL A 537 47.16 -0.47 -3.86
CA VAL A 537 45.93 -1.15 -3.41
C VAL A 537 46.29 -2.27 -2.44
N GLY A 538 45.38 -2.64 -1.55
CA GLY A 538 45.64 -3.62 -0.48
C GLY A 538 45.74 -5.07 -0.96
N LEU A 539 46.33 -5.32 -2.12
CA LEU A 539 46.46 -6.64 -2.73
C LEU A 539 47.92 -7.10 -2.67
N ARG A 540 48.15 -8.25 -2.02
CA ARG A 540 49.49 -8.81 -1.80
C ARG A 540 49.58 -10.30 -2.12
N LYS A 541 50.78 -10.75 -2.49
CA LYS A 541 51.08 -12.17 -2.73
C LYS A 541 51.23 -12.88 -1.38
N ILE A 542 50.32 -13.80 -1.07
CA ILE A 542 50.29 -14.52 0.22
C ILE A 542 51.11 -15.83 0.13
N ASN A 543 51.09 -16.50 -1.03
CA ASN A 543 51.90 -17.70 -1.31
C ASN A 543 52.32 -17.68 -2.80
N ILE A 544 53.19 -18.61 -3.21
CA ILE A 544 53.80 -18.75 -4.54
C ILE A 544 52.76 -18.65 -5.68
N SER A 545 51.51 -19.07 -5.44
CA SER A 545 50.43 -19.13 -6.44
C SER A 545 49.20 -18.25 -6.15
N TYR A 546 49.16 -17.45 -5.08
CA TYR A 546 47.92 -16.79 -4.66
C TYR A 546 48.10 -15.38 -4.12
N TRP A 547 47.25 -14.48 -4.63
CA TRP A 547 47.10 -13.09 -4.20
C TRP A 547 45.83 -12.94 -3.36
N GLY A 548 45.94 -12.19 -2.27
CA GLY A 548 44.82 -11.91 -1.38
C GLY A 548 44.82 -10.45 -0.94
N TRP A 549 43.61 -9.99 -0.62
CA TRP A 549 43.36 -8.65 -0.13
C TRP A 549 43.76 -8.50 1.35
N GLU A 550 43.88 -7.27 1.82
CA GLU A 550 44.22 -6.94 3.20
C GLU A 550 43.15 -7.42 4.20
N ASP A 551 41.88 -7.49 3.76
CA ASP A 551 40.77 -8.09 4.51
C ASP A 551 40.80 -9.64 4.57
N LYS A 552 41.85 -10.25 3.99
CA LYS A 552 42.09 -11.70 3.87
C LYS A 552 41.18 -12.42 2.87
N SER A 553 40.40 -11.69 2.08
CA SER A 553 39.59 -12.28 1.01
C SER A 553 40.46 -12.67 -0.20
N PRO A 554 40.07 -13.73 -0.95
CA PRO A 554 40.72 -14.08 -2.21
C PRO A 554 40.60 -13.00 -3.27
N PHE A 555 41.64 -12.85 -4.09
CA PHE A 555 41.53 -12.15 -5.36
C PHE A 555 40.79 -13.01 -6.39
N THR A 556 39.50 -13.18 -6.17
CA THR A 556 38.56 -13.86 -7.06
C THR A 556 37.29 -13.04 -7.08
N ASN A 557 36.83 -12.60 -8.26
CA ASN A 557 35.62 -11.79 -8.43
C ASN A 557 35.78 -10.26 -8.22
N SER A 558 36.91 -9.67 -8.62
CA SER A 558 37.09 -8.21 -8.72
C SER A 558 36.97 -7.73 -10.18
N SER A 559 36.51 -6.50 -10.39
CA SER A 559 36.53 -5.85 -11.72
C SER A 559 37.94 -5.46 -12.17
N LEU A 560 38.94 -5.56 -11.28
CA LEU A 560 40.35 -5.31 -11.58
C LEU A 560 41.00 -6.53 -12.25
N GLN A 561 41.91 -6.29 -13.19
CA GLN A 561 42.61 -7.34 -13.93
C GLN A 561 44.11 -7.10 -13.97
N TRP A 562 44.89 -8.18 -13.96
CA TRP A 562 46.33 -8.08 -14.21
C TRP A 562 46.59 -7.66 -15.66
N LEU A 563 47.54 -6.75 -15.86
CA LEU A 563 47.97 -6.39 -17.21
C LEU A 563 48.72 -7.56 -17.88
N PRO A 564 48.79 -7.61 -19.23
CA PRO A 564 49.50 -8.67 -19.93
C PRO A 564 50.95 -8.79 -19.44
N GLY A 565 51.34 -10.00 -19.01
CA GLY A 565 52.67 -10.28 -18.45
C GLY A 565 52.80 -10.06 -16.94
N GLU A 566 51.73 -9.68 -16.24
CA GLU A 566 51.65 -9.57 -14.79
C GLU A 566 50.76 -10.69 -14.21
N PRO A 567 50.91 -11.06 -12.92
CA PRO A 567 51.86 -10.51 -11.95
C PRO A 567 53.30 -10.96 -12.24
N SER A 568 54.23 -10.01 -12.29
CA SER A 568 55.65 -10.28 -12.46
C SER A 568 56.25 -10.92 -11.19
N ASP A 569 57.27 -11.78 -11.35
CA ASP A 569 58.01 -12.38 -10.21
C ASP A 569 58.84 -11.35 -9.43
N SER A 570 58.93 -10.11 -9.92
CA SER A 570 59.62 -8.99 -9.29
C SER A 570 58.86 -8.34 -8.14
N GLY A 571 57.59 -8.68 -7.89
CA GLY A 571 56.76 -7.96 -6.92
C GLY A 571 55.87 -8.81 -6.01
N PHE A 572 55.66 -8.33 -4.79
CA PHE A 572 54.77 -8.95 -3.78
C PHE A 572 53.55 -8.08 -3.44
N CYS A 573 53.52 -6.84 -3.93
CA CYS A 573 52.47 -5.86 -3.68
C CYS A 573 51.93 -5.31 -5.01
N ALA A 574 50.62 -5.07 -5.09
CA ALA A 574 49.97 -4.60 -6.30
C ALA A 574 49.61 -3.11 -6.23
N TYR A 575 49.70 -2.44 -7.38
CA TYR A 575 49.28 -1.06 -7.54
C TYR A 575 48.52 -0.89 -8.86
N LEU A 576 47.73 0.19 -8.95
CA LEU A 576 46.87 0.46 -10.10
C LEU A 576 47.59 1.39 -11.08
N GLU A 577 47.96 0.89 -12.26
CA GLU A 577 48.78 1.62 -13.24
C GLU A 577 47.92 2.24 -14.36
N ARG A 578 46.94 1.49 -14.87
CA ARG A 578 46.11 1.90 -16.02
C ARG A 578 44.65 1.93 -15.62
N ALA A 579 44.17 3.12 -15.27
CA ALA A 579 42.78 3.33 -14.89
C ALA A 579 41.82 3.02 -16.05
N GLU A 580 42.25 3.19 -17.31
CA GLU A 580 41.41 2.99 -18.50
C GLU A 580 41.01 1.52 -18.72
N VAL A 581 41.82 0.59 -18.18
CA VAL A 581 41.62 -0.86 -18.34
C VAL A 581 41.54 -1.58 -17.00
N ALA A 582 41.32 -0.86 -15.89
CA ALA A 582 41.29 -1.43 -14.54
C ALA A 582 42.54 -2.30 -14.23
N GLY A 583 43.70 -1.88 -14.76
CA GLY A 583 44.90 -2.70 -14.88
C GLY A 583 45.83 -2.64 -13.68
N LEU A 584 46.14 -3.79 -13.10
CA LEU A 584 47.07 -3.99 -12.00
C LEU A 584 48.47 -4.41 -12.48
N LYS A 585 49.50 -3.99 -11.74
CA LYS A 585 50.88 -4.49 -11.86
C LYS A 585 51.44 -4.84 -10.49
N ALA A 586 52.38 -5.79 -10.46
CA ALA A 586 53.10 -6.15 -9.26
C ALA A 586 54.43 -5.39 -9.18
N ASN A 587 54.83 -4.99 -7.97
CA ASN A 587 56.11 -4.31 -7.70
C ASN A 587 56.66 -4.75 -6.33
N PRO A 588 57.97 -4.64 -6.02
CA PRO A 588 58.46 -4.85 -4.67
C PRO A 588 57.74 -3.94 -3.69
N CYS A 589 57.33 -4.45 -2.54
CA CYS A 589 56.65 -3.65 -1.51
C CYS A 589 57.54 -2.50 -0.97
N THR A 590 58.85 -2.61 -1.16
CA THR A 590 59.86 -1.60 -0.84
C THR A 590 60.02 -0.51 -1.90
N ALA A 591 59.48 -0.70 -3.11
CA ALA A 591 59.46 0.35 -4.13
C ALA A 591 58.43 1.42 -3.77
N ASN A 592 58.59 2.62 -4.32
CA ASN A 592 57.62 3.69 -4.13
C ASN A 592 56.63 3.73 -5.29
N ALA A 593 55.35 3.94 -4.99
CA ALA A 593 54.31 4.23 -5.99
C ALA A 593 53.67 5.58 -5.73
N ASP A 594 53.12 6.19 -6.78
CA ASP A 594 52.54 7.52 -6.74
C ASP A 594 51.08 7.44 -6.30
N GLY A 595 50.89 7.36 -4.99
CA GLY A 595 49.59 7.40 -4.33
C GLY A 595 49.23 6.12 -3.57
N LEU A 596 48.14 6.20 -2.83
CA LEU A 596 47.59 5.08 -2.07
C LEU A 596 46.09 5.26 -1.83
N ILE A 597 45.39 4.15 -1.63
CA ILE A 597 43.96 4.14 -1.33
C ILE A 597 43.76 3.58 0.07
N CYS A 598 43.19 4.38 0.96
CA CYS A 598 42.79 3.96 2.28
C CYS A 598 41.32 3.58 2.31
N GLU A 599 40.99 2.61 3.16
CA GLU A 599 39.64 2.13 3.45
C GLU A 599 39.43 2.07 4.97
N LYS A 600 38.25 2.46 5.43
CA LYS A 600 37.80 2.17 6.80
C LYS A 600 36.31 1.81 6.79
N PRO A 601 35.82 1.04 7.76
CA PRO A 601 34.40 0.78 7.87
C PRO A 601 33.65 2.11 8.09
N VAL A 602 32.44 2.18 7.55
CA VAL A 602 31.49 3.23 7.92
C VAL A 602 31.29 3.16 9.44
N VAL A 603 31.43 4.28 10.15
CA VAL A 603 31.05 4.33 11.57
C VAL A 603 29.57 4.00 11.63
N SER A 604 29.22 2.78 12.00
CA SER A 604 27.84 2.31 11.96
C SER A 604 26.92 3.28 12.70
N PRO A 605 25.98 3.96 12.02
CA PRO A 605 24.93 4.71 12.71
C PRO A 605 24.01 3.75 13.50
N ASN A 606 24.09 2.44 13.22
CA ASN A 606 23.28 1.38 13.83
C ASN A 606 23.70 0.94 15.25
N LEU A 607 24.81 1.43 15.81
CA LEU A 607 25.11 1.18 17.23
C LEU A 607 24.19 2.00 18.18
N GLY A 608 23.40 2.95 17.65
CA GLY A 608 22.41 3.73 18.39
C GLY A 608 21.00 3.77 17.78
N ALA A 609 20.75 3.14 16.63
CA ALA A 609 19.42 3.10 16.03
C ALA A 609 18.49 2.22 16.88
N ARG A 610 17.51 2.83 17.54
CA ARG A 610 16.47 2.09 18.26
C ARG A 610 15.79 1.12 17.28
N PRO A 611 15.55 -0.14 17.66
CA PRO A 611 14.88 -1.10 16.78
C PRO A 611 13.52 -0.55 16.34
N CYS A 612 13.16 -0.80 15.07
CA CYS A 612 11.83 -0.46 14.57
C CYS A 612 10.76 -1.08 15.47
N LYS A 613 9.72 -0.30 15.76
CA LYS A 613 8.59 -0.78 16.56
C LYS A 613 7.91 -1.96 15.87
N THR A 614 7.25 -2.80 16.67
CA THR A 614 6.38 -3.85 16.15
C THR A 614 5.24 -3.25 15.33
N PRO A 615 5.07 -3.67 14.05
CA PRO A 615 3.98 -3.22 13.19
C PRO A 615 2.61 -3.38 13.84
N CYS A 616 1.69 -2.45 13.56
CA CYS A 616 0.34 -2.46 14.13
C CYS A 616 -0.38 -3.80 13.87
N SER A 617 -0.24 -4.38 12.68
CA SER A 617 -0.86 -5.65 12.30
C SER A 617 -0.46 -6.85 13.16
N LEU A 618 0.68 -6.78 13.87
CA LEU A 618 1.14 -7.84 14.76
C LEU A 618 0.65 -7.63 16.22
N ARG A 619 -0.03 -6.51 16.50
CA ARG A 619 -0.62 -6.21 17.80
C ARG A 619 -2.03 -6.80 17.86
N ALA A 620 -2.19 -7.86 18.65
CA ALA A 620 -3.41 -8.67 18.68
C ALA A 620 -4.46 -8.24 19.72
N SER A 621 -4.22 -7.18 20.49
CA SER A 621 -5.16 -6.68 21.50
C SER A 621 -5.30 -5.17 21.41
N CYS A 622 -6.48 -4.66 21.79
CA CYS A 622 -6.73 -3.23 21.83
C CYS A 622 -5.66 -2.49 22.66
N ALA A 623 -5.40 -2.94 23.89
CA ALA A 623 -4.44 -2.28 24.79
C ALA A 623 -3.02 -2.21 24.21
N ASN A 624 -2.57 -3.26 23.50
CA ASN A 624 -1.27 -3.21 22.82
C ASN A 624 -1.35 -2.30 21.58
N CYS A 625 -2.45 -2.33 20.84
CA CYS A 625 -2.68 -1.49 19.67
C CYS A 625 -2.62 0.00 20.01
N THR A 626 -3.40 0.43 21.00
CA THR A 626 -3.58 1.83 21.42
C THR A 626 -2.56 2.29 22.47
N SER A 627 -1.56 1.46 22.78
CA SER A 627 -0.48 1.80 23.71
C SER A 627 0.28 3.08 23.36
N GLN A 628 0.22 3.51 22.09
CA GLN A 628 0.74 4.78 21.61
C GLN A 628 -0.36 5.49 20.84
N ALA A 629 -0.78 6.65 21.35
CA ALA A 629 -1.85 7.43 20.75
C ALA A 629 -1.52 7.80 19.29
N MET A 630 -2.52 7.67 18.41
CA MET A 630 -2.51 8.10 17.00
C MET A 630 -1.56 7.36 16.03
N GLU A 631 -0.80 6.36 16.50
CA GLU A 631 0.06 5.53 15.63
C GLU A 631 -0.72 4.36 14.99
N CYS A 632 -1.46 3.62 15.81
CA CYS A 632 -2.29 2.52 15.36
C CYS A 632 -3.75 2.77 15.73
N MET A 633 -4.65 2.10 15.02
CA MET A 633 -6.08 2.15 15.26
C MET A 633 -6.60 0.74 15.45
N TRP A 634 -7.34 0.53 16.54
CA TRP A 634 -7.96 -0.73 16.87
C TRP A 634 -9.40 -0.76 16.35
N CYS A 635 -9.74 -1.84 15.65
CA CYS A 635 -11.08 -2.09 15.17
C CYS A 635 -11.71 -3.25 15.95
N SER A 636 -12.58 -2.96 16.93
CA SER A 636 -13.18 -4.00 17.78
C SER A 636 -14.06 -4.97 16.99
N SER A 637 -14.82 -4.47 16.03
CA SER A 637 -15.68 -5.30 15.16
C SER A 637 -14.91 -6.34 14.34
N THR A 638 -13.62 -6.12 14.06
CA THR A 638 -12.78 -7.07 13.33
C THR A 638 -11.64 -7.66 14.16
N GLN A 639 -11.50 -7.22 15.43
CA GLN A 639 -10.40 -7.55 16.34
C GLN A 639 -9.02 -7.34 15.70
N ARG A 640 -8.85 -6.23 14.98
CA ARG A 640 -7.63 -5.94 14.21
C ARG A 640 -7.04 -4.59 14.59
N CYS A 641 -5.72 -4.56 14.69
CA CYS A 641 -4.94 -3.36 14.80
C CYS A 641 -4.34 -2.99 13.45
N VAL A 642 -4.59 -1.78 12.98
CA VAL A 642 -4.08 -1.29 11.69
C VAL A 642 -3.30 0.00 11.88
N ASP A 643 -2.37 0.27 10.97
CA ASP A 643 -1.67 1.56 10.92
C ASP A 643 -2.68 2.68 10.63
N SER A 644 -2.59 3.80 11.33
CA SER A 644 -3.51 4.93 11.14
C SER A 644 -3.52 5.44 9.70
N ASN A 645 -2.37 5.35 9.01
CA ASN A 645 -2.21 5.77 7.62
C ASN A 645 -2.67 4.70 6.59
N ALA A 646 -2.91 3.47 7.03
CA ALA A 646 -3.38 2.38 6.17
C ALA A 646 -4.86 2.03 6.39
N TYR A 647 -5.58 2.79 7.20
CA TYR A 647 -6.98 2.52 7.54
C TYR A 647 -7.92 2.52 6.34
N VAL A 648 -7.80 3.54 5.46
CA VAL A 648 -8.63 3.68 4.26
C VAL A 648 -8.54 2.46 3.35
N ILE A 649 -7.36 1.86 3.25
CA ILE A 649 -7.11 0.66 2.42
C ILE A 649 -7.33 -0.65 3.18
N SER A 650 -7.31 -0.63 4.51
CA SER A 650 -7.56 -1.81 5.35
C SER A 650 -9.04 -2.16 5.41
N PHE A 651 -9.90 -1.12 5.36
CA PHE A 651 -11.35 -1.25 5.43
C PHE A 651 -12.06 -0.49 4.29
N PRO A 652 -11.76 -0.78 3.01
CA PRO A 652 -12.25 -0.02 1.86
C PRO A 652 -13.76 -0.15 1.65
N TYR A 653 -14.41 -1.15 2.28
CA TYR A 653 -15.85 -1.42 2.16
C TYR A 653 -16.61 -1.12 3.47
N GLY A 654 -16.00 -0.38 4.40
CA GLY A 654 -16.61 -0.06 5.70
C GLY A 654 -16.70 -1.27 6.63
N GLN A 655 -15.76 -2.23 6.53
CA GLN A 655 -15.76 -3.44 7.35
C GLN A 655 -15.51 -3.15 8.84
N CYS A 656 -14.95 -1.98 9.16
CA CYS A 656 -14.76 -1.53 10.53
C CYS A 656 -15.88 -0.56 10.93
N LEU A 657 -16.68 -0.93 11.92
CA LEU A 657 -17.80 -0.10 12.38
C LEU A 657 -17.37 1.05 13.30
N GLU A 658 -16.32 0.82 14.09
CA GLU A 658 -15.80 1.78 15.07
C GLU A 658 -14.29 1.57 15.26
N TRP A 659 -13.56 2.66 15.44
CA TRP A 659 -12.13 2.66 15.71
C TRP A 659 -11.80 3.28 17.07
N GLN A 660 -10.86 2.66 17.77
CA GLN A 660 -10.31 3.12 19.03
C GLN A 660 -8.84 3.49 18.85
N THR A 661 -8.46 4.70 19.28
CA THR A 661 -7.07 5.21 19.25
C THR A 661 -6.49 5.42 20.66
N GLY A 662 -7.29 5.14 21.69
CA GLY A 662 -6.96 5.36 23.11
C GLY A 662 -7.58 4.31 24.01
N ASP A 663 -8.34 4.74 25.02
CA ASP A 663 -8.90 3.85 26.05
C ASP A 663 -9.79 2.75 25.46
N CYS A 664 -9.40 1.51 25.73
CA CYS A 664 -10.15 0.32 25.35
C CYS A 664 -11.27 0.06 26.35
N LEU A 665 -12.49 0.48 26.03
CA LEU A 665 -13.67 0.10 26.79
C LEU A 665 -13.98 -1.36 26.50
N SER A 666 -13.77 -2.26 27.47
CA SER A 666 -14.30 -3.62 27.38
C SER A 666 -15.75 -3.61 27.88
N GLN A 667 -16.72 -3.71 26.99
CA GLN A 667 -18.12 -3.80 27.38
C GLN A 667 -18.54 -5.25 27.62
N ASN A 668 -19.31 -5.48 28.68
CA ASN A 668 -19.87 -6.79 28.97
C ASN A 668 -21.13 -7.00 28.14
N CYS A 669 -20.99 -7.57 26.93
CA CYS A 669 -22.11 -7.90 26.03
C CYS A 669 -23.20 -8.71 26.73
N SER A 670 -22.84 -9.62 27.65
CA SER A 670 -23.79 -10.48 28.36
C SER A 670 -24.75 -9.71 29.28
N GLY A 671 -24.45 -8.44 29.62
CA GLY A 671 -25.33 -7.58 30.40
C GLY A 671 -26.47 -6.96 29.58
N LEU A 672 -26.38 -6.99 28.25
CA LEU A 672 -27.34 -6.34 27.35
C LEU A 672 -28.49 -7.28 27.02
N ARG A 673 -29.71 -6.87 27.40
CA ARG A 673 -30.89 -7.75 27.35
C ARG A 673 -31.69 -7.65 26.07
N THR A 674 -31.56 -6.57 25.30
CA THR A 674 -32.30 -6.39 24.05
C THR A 674 -31.36 -6.41 22.86
N CYS A 675 -31.84 -6.85 21.70
CA CYS A 675 -31.03 -6.83 20.48
C CYS A 675 -30.56 -5.41 20.13
N VAL A 676 -31.42 -4.40 20.29
CA VAL A 676 -31.07 -3.00 19.96
C VAL A 676 -29.89 -2.53 20.80
N GLN A 677 -29.95 -2.70 22.12
CA GLN A 677 -28.84 -2.36 23.01
C GLN A 677 -27.58 -3.17 22.71
N CYS A 678 -27.74 -4.43 22.30
CA CYS A 678 -26.63 -5.29 21.92
C CYS A 678 -25.91 -4.76 20.67
N LEU A 679 -26.65 -4.43 19.61
CA LEU A 679 -26.09 -3.99 18.33
C LEU A 679 -25.64 -2.53 18.31
N GLU A 680 -26.02 -1.73 19.32
CA GLU A 680 -25.40 -0.42 19.57
C GLU A 680 -23.91 -0.55 19.92
N GLN A 681 -23.46 -1.72 20.38
CA GLN A 681 -22.06 -1.98 20.70
C GLN A 681 -21.36 -2.70 19.56
N ALA A 682 -20.32 -2.08 18.99
CA ALA A 682 -19.59 -2.61 17.84
C ALA A 682 -18.85 -3.94 18.13
N GLU A 683 -18.70 -4.35 19.38
CA GLU A 683 -18.05 -5.60 19.79
C GLU A 683 -19.01 -6.72 20.20
N CYS A 684 -20.32 -6.45 20.10
CA CYS A 684 -21.37 -7.38 20.49
C CYS A 684 -22.23 -7.78 19.29
N GLY A 685 -22.81 -8.98 19.33
CA GLY A 685 -23.85 -9.39 18.41
C GLY A 685 -24.91 -10.24 19.09
N TRP A 686 -26.07 -10.30 18.44
CA TRP A 686 -27.27 -10.93 18.98
C TRP A 686 -27.44 -12.33 18.40
N CYS A 687 -27.35 -13.34 19.26
CA CYS A 687 -27.69 -14.71 18.91
C CYS A 687 -29.15 -14.96 19.27
N GLY A 688 -30.05 -14.86 18.30
CA GLY A 688 -31.46 -15.13 18.50
C GLY A 688 -31.77 -16.62 18.51
N ASP A 689 -32.68 -17.01 19.40
CA ASP A 689 -33.09 -18.39 19.58
C ASP A 689 -34.08 -18.83 18.48
N PRO A 690 -34.29 -20.15 18.29
CA PRO A 690 -35.18 -20.67 17.24
C PRO A 690 -36.68 -20.55 17.58
N SER A 691 -37.05 -19.84 18.66
CA SER A 691 -38.43 -19.84 19.16
C SER A 691 -39.39 -18.92 18.39
N ASP A 692 -38.86 -18.07 17.49
CA ASP A 692 -39.60 -17.02 16.79
C ASP A 692 -40.41 -16.09 17.72
N THR A 693 -39.86 -15.86 18.92
CA THR A 693 -40.41 -14.92 19.91
C THR A 693 -39.54 -13.67 20.09
N GLY A 694 -38.44 -13.59 19.35
CA GLY A 694 -37.44 -12.52 19.45
C GLY A 694 -36.50 -12.62 20.66
N LYS A 695 -36.48 -13.77 21.37
CA LYS A 695 -35.48 -14.04 22.41
C LYS A 695 -34.10 -14.29 21.82
N GLY A 696 -33.08 -14.03 22.63
CA GLY A 696 -31.70 -14.28 22.24
C GLY A 696 -30.71 -13.95 23.34
N LEU A 697 -29.43 -14.08 23.00
CA LEU A 697 -28.31 -13.79 23.88
C LEU A 697 -27.40 -12.79 23.18
N CYS A 698 -27.07 -11.70 23.88
CA CYS A 698 -26.03 -10.80 23.44
C CYS A 698 -24.68 -11.37 23.84
N VAL A 699 -23.81 -11.62 22.87
CA VAL A 699 -22.48 -12.18 23.09
C VAL A 699 -21.44 -11.39 22.32
N GLU A 700 -20.19 -11.44 22.77
CA GLU A 700 -19.06 -10.86 22.04
C GLU A 700 -19.01 -11.45 20.64
N GLY A 701 -18.83 -10.60 19.63
CA GLY A 701 -18.91 -11.06 18.25
C GLY A 701 -18.64 -9.99 17.22
N SER A 702 -18.60 -10.43 15.98
CA SER A 702 -18.42 -9.60 14.79
C SER A 702 -19.50 -9.88 13.76
N TYR A 703 -19.49 -9.16 12.63
CA TYR A 703 -20.36 -9.50 11.49
C TYR A 703 -20.17 -10.93 10.98
N ARG A 704 -19.04 -11.58 11.33
CA ARG A 704 -18.72 -12.97 10.97
C ARG A 704 -19.37 -14.00 11.90
N GLY A 705 -19.76 -13.61 13.11
CA GLY A 705 -20.27 -14.53 14.12
C GLY A 705 -19.75 -14.22 15.53
N PRO A 706 -20.17 -15.04 16.52
CA PRO A 706 -19.73 -14.93 17.91
C PRO A 706 -18.23 -15.25 18.08
N LEU A 707 -17.58 -14.53 18.99
CA LEU A 707 -16.15 -14.60 19.29
C LEU A 707 -15.92 -15.03 20.74
N LYS A 708 -14.76 -15.63 21.02
CA LYS A 708 -14.35 -16.06 22.36
C LYS A 708 -13.38 -15.08 23.00
N SER A 709 -13.66 -14.61 24.21
CA SER A 709 -12.72 -13.80 25.00
C SER A 709 -11.48 -14.63 25.39
N PRO A 710 -10.24 -14.10 25.26
CA PRO A 710 -9.05 -14.83 25.70
C PRO A 710 -9.05 -14.96 27.23
N SER A 711 -9.31 -16.17 27.72
CA SER A 711 -9.05 -16.54 29.10
C SER A 711 -7.57 -16.33 29.45
N ARG A 712 -7.29 -15.88 30.68
CA ARG A 712 -6.00 -15.43 31.26
C ARG A 712 -4.79 -16.41 31.21
N GLN A 713 -4.55 -17.15 30.14
CA GLN A 713 -3.35 -17.97 29.96
C GLN A 713 -2.59 -17.59 28.67
N PRO A 714 -1.30 -17.22 28.76
CA PRO A 714 -0.53 -16.67 27.64
C PRO A 714 0.18 -17.76 26.84
N ARG A 715 -0.53 -18.79 26.36
CA ARG A 715 0.00 -19.70 25.34
C ARG A 715 -1.12 -20.10 24.39
N ASP A 716 -0.84 -19.86 23.11
CA ASP A 716 -1.69 -19.99 21.92
C ASP A 716 -2.65 -18.83 21.62
N LYS A 717 -2.17 -18.05 20.64
CA LYS A 717 -2.82 -16.93 19.95
C LYS A 717 -3.84 -17.50 18.98
N ASP A 718 -5.12 -17.18 19.17
CA ASP A 718 -6.05 -16.78 18.10
C ASP A 718 -7.47 -16.65 18.70
N THR A 719 -8.07 -15.47 18.56
CA THR A 719 -9.49 -15.27 18.82
C THR A 719 -10.26 -15.92 17.66
N MET A 720 -10.59 -17.20 17.79
CA MET A 720 -11.33 -17.94 16.78
C MET A 720 -12.84 -17.67 16.88
N LEU A 721 -13.53 -17.71 15.73
CA LEU A 721 -14.99 -17.82 15.70
C LEU A 721 -15.39 -19.05 16.52
N GLU A 722 -16.38 -18.92 17.40
CA GLU A 722 -16.90 -20.03 18.21
C GLU A 722 -18.37 -20.29 17.81
N PRO A 723 -18.63 -20.99 16.67
CA PRO A 723 -19.99 -21.26 16.20
C PRO A 723 -20.87 -21.98 17.23
N ALA A 724 -20.27 -22.65 18.21
CA ALA A 724 -20.96 -23.30 19.31
C ALA A 724 -21.77 -22.32 20.18
N LEU A 725 -21.36 -21.04 20.27
CA LEU A 725 -22.10 -20.01 21.00
C LEU A 725 -23.40 -19.61 20.30
N CYS A 726 -23.48 -19.77 18.97
CA CYS A 726 -24.69 -19.50 18.18
C CYS A 726 -24.88 -20.55 17.08
N PRO A 727 -25.35 -21.76 17.42
CA PRO A 727 -25.34 -22.91 16.52
C PRO A 727 -26.46 -22.83 15.48
N ARG A 728 -26.09 -22.48 14.24
CA ARG A 728 -27.01 -22.47 13.08
C ARG A 728 -27.70 -23.82 12.84
N GLU A 729 -26.99 -24.92 13.06
CA GLU A 729 -27.54 -26.28 12.91
C GLU A 729 -28.73 -26.55 13.84
N LYS A 730 -28.83 -25.81 14.95
CA LYS A 730 -29.94 -25.90 15.91
C LYS A 730 -31.00 -24.81 15.70
N GLY A 731 -30.94 -24.08 14.58
CA GLY A 731 -31.90 -23.02 14.23
C GLY A 731 -31.62 -21.65 14.87
N PHE A 732 -30.49 -21.46 15.53
CA PHE A 732 -30.10 -20.14 16.05
C PHE A 732 -29.66 -19.21 14.90
N HIS A 733 -29.94 -17.91 15.05
CA HIS A 733 -29.60 -16.92 14.05
C HIS A 733 -28.72 -15.81 14.64
N TRP A 734 -27.62 -15.53 13.95
CA TRP A 734 -26.71 -14.45 14.32
C TRP A 734 -27.12 -13.15 13.65
N ALA A 735 -27.28 -12.08 14.44
CA ALA A 735 -27.57 -10.73 13.99
C ALA A 735 -26.49 -9.78 14.51
N TYR A 736 -26.03 -8.85 13.66
CA TYR A 736 -24.91 -7.96 13.98
C TYR A 736 -25.04 -6.54 13.43
N ILE A 737 -25.64 -6.37 12.24
CA ILE A 737 -25.89 -5.05 11.64
C ILE A 737 -27.33 -4.60 11.90
N GLN A 738 -28.27 -5.53 11.80
CA GLN A 738 -29.69 -5.27 11.98
C GLN A 738 -30.29 -6.35 12.86
N CYS A 739 -31.17 -5.91 13.77
CA CYS A 739 -31.91 -6.83 14.59
C CYS A 739 -32.87 -7.69 13.75
N PRO A 740 -33.17 -8.91 14.22
CA PRO A 740 -34.20 -9.75 13.64
C PRO A 740 -35.53 -9.00 13.59
N ALA A 741 -36.33 -9.23 12.54
CA ALA A 741 -37.63 -8.57 12.39
C ALA A 741 -38.59 -8.92 13.55
N CYS A 742 -38.47 -10.14 14.09
CA CYS A 742 -39.25 -10.58 15.25
C CYS A 742 -38.56 -10.20 16.57
N GLN A 743 -39.21 -9.36 17.38
CA GLN A 743 -38.68 -8.85 18.66
C GLN A 743 -39.75 -8.81 19.76
N CYS A 744 -40.51 -9.88 19.96
CA CYS A 744 -41.60 -9.94 20.95
C CYS A 744 -41.15 -10.21 22.40
N ASN A 745 -39.85 -10.04 22.70
CA ASN A 745 -39.24 -10.25 24.01
C ASN A 745 -39.57 -11.62 24.64
N GLY A 746 -39.95 -12.62 23.85
CA GLY A 746 -40.31 -13.92 24.42
C GLY A 746 -41.75 -14.10 24.89
N HIS A 747 -42.59 -13.10 24.69
CA HIS A 747 -43.95 -13.07 25.23
C HIS A 747 -45.04 -13.22 24.16
N SER A 748 -44.66 -13.27 22.89
CA SER A 748 -45.53 -13.63 21.77
C SER A 748 -44.69 -14.24 20.64
N THR A 749 -45.33 -15.00 19.76
CA THR A 749 -44.75 -15.47 18.49
C THR A 749 -45.09 -14.49 17.38
N CYS A 750 -44.15 -14.21 16.49
CA CYS A 750 -44.39 -13.21 15.45
C CYS A 750 -45.34 -13.69 14.34
N VAL A 751 -46.28 -12.83 13.96
CA VAL A 751 -47.11 -13.01 12.75
C VAL A 751 -46.43 -12.29 11.59
N ASN A 752 -46.35 -12.97 10.43
CA ASN A 752 -45.62 -12.52 9.24
C ASN A 752 -44.15 -12.13 9.53
N GLY A 753 -43.55 -12.71 10.57
CA GLY A 753 -42.14 -12.50 10.97
C GLY A 753 -41.83 -11.13 11.59
N ARG A 754 -42.82 -10.27 11.88
CA ARG A 754 -42.57 -8.90 12.41
C ARG A 754 -43.51 -8.43 13.51
N ALA A 755 -44.77 -8.86 13.53
CA ALA A 755 -45.78 -8.33 14.45
C ALA A 755 -46.03 -9.25 15.65
N CYS A 756 -46.09 -8.69 16.86
CA CYS A 756 -46.41 -9.43 18.08
C CYS A 756 -47.91 -9.39 18.35
N GLU A 757 -48.60 -10.52 18.19
CA GLU A 757 -50.03 -10.62 18.50
C GLU A 757 -50.25 -11.28 19.87
N GLN A 758 -51.15 -10.73 20.68
CA GLN A 758 -51.54 -11.29 21.99
C GLN A 758 -50.36 -11.53 22.96
N CYS A 759 -49.79 -10.45 23.51
CA CYS A 759 -48.74 -10.53 24.53
C CYS A 759 -49.16 -11.39 25.74
N ARG A 760 -48.32 -12.37 26.09
CA ARG A 760 -48.51 -13.30 27.20
C ARG A 760 -47.71 -12.85 28.43
N ASN A 761 -47.77 -13.62 29.51
CA ASN A 761 -46.98 -13.40 30.73
C ASN A 761 -47.14 -12.00 31.36
N LEU A 762 -48.34 -11.43 31.26
CA LEU A 762 -48.69 -10.14 31.87
C LEU A 762 -47.97 -8.94 31.25
N THR A 763 -47.68 -9.02 29.96
CA THR A 763 -46.98 -7.98 29.19
C THR A 763 -47.90 -7.31 28.16
N THR A 764 -47.50 -6.13 27.69
CA THR A 764 -48.20 -5.32 26.69
C THR A 764 -47.21 -4.49 25.86
N GLY A 765 -47.73 -3.79 24.85
CA GLY A 765 -46.94 -3.00 23.90
C GLY A 765 -46.69 -3.71 22.57
N PRO A 766 -46.20 -2.98 21.54
CA PRO A 766 -46.01 -3.49 20.18
C PRO A 766 -44.99 -4.64 20.08
N GLN A 767 -44.09 -4.76 21.05
CA GLN A 767 -43.05 -5.79 21.16
C GLN A 767 -43.15 -6.56 22.49
N CYS A 768 -44.29 -6.47 23.18
CA CYS A 768 -44.48 -7.03 24.53
C CYS A 768 -43.40 -6.59 25.54
N GLN A 769 -42.93 -5.35 25.41
CA GLN A 769 -41.76 -4.82 26.11
C GLN A 769 -42.07 -4.13 27.46
N THR A 770 -43.35 -3.99 27.82
CA THR A 770 -43.78 -3.40 29.09
C THR A 770 -44.74 -4.31 29.84
N CYS A 771 -44.76 -4.23 31.17
CA CYS A 771 -45.77 -4.94 31.95
C CYS A 771 -47.16 -4.30 31.78
N MET A 772 -48.21 -5.12 31.80
CA MET A 772 -49.59 -4.62 31.80
C MET A 772 -49.86 -3.73 33.04
N PRO A 773 -50.82 -2.79 32.98
CA PRO A 773 -51.22 -2.02 34.14
C PRO A 773 -51.53 -2.90 35.36
N GLY A 774 -50.99 -2.53 36.53
CA GLY A 774 -51.11 -3.33 37.76
C GLY A 774 -50.01 -4.39 37.96
N TYR A 775 -49.01 -4.41 37.08
CA TYR A 775 -47.82 -5.25 37.18
C TYR A 775 -46.54 -4.42 36.99
N HIS A 776 -45.43 -4.88 37.56
CA HIS A 776 -44.13 -4.23 37.48
C HIS A 776 -43.01 -5.26 37.27
N GLY A 777 -41.89 -4.81 36.71
CA GLY A 777 -40.72 -5.64 36.42
C GLY A 777 -40.09 -5.27 35.09
N ASP A 778 -39.16 -6.11 34.66
CA ASP A 778 -38.49 -6.00 33.36
C ASP A 778 -38.87 -7.23 32.53
N PRO A 779 -39.77 -7.11 31.53
CA PRO A 779 -40.18 -8.20 30.65
C PRO A 779 -39.25 -8.41 29.46
N THR A 780 -38.14 -7.67 29.34
CA THR A 780 -37.25 -7.83 28.19
C THR A 780 -36.65 -9.24 28.14
N ASN A 781 -36.56 -9.79 26.92
CA ASN A 781 -35.92 -11.09 26.64
C ASN A 781 -36.34 -12.27 27.55
N GLY A 782 -37.64 -12.43 27.78
CA GLY A 782 -38.21 -13.50 28.60
C GLY A 782 -38.21 -13.19 30.09
N GLY A 783 -38.04 -11.92 30.46
CA GLY A 783 -38.20 -11.42 31.81
C GLY A 783 -39.61 -11.63 32.38
N LYS A 784 -39.84 -11.15 33.60
CA LYS A 784 -41.09 -11.43 34.34
C LYS A 784 -41.70 -10.16 34.89
N CYS A 785 -43.02 -10.09 34.78
CA CYS A 785 -43.85 -9.08 35.42
C CYS A 785 -44.49 -9.67 36.68
N HIS A 786 -44.47 -8.90 37.76
CA HIS A 786 -45.02 -9.25 39.05
C HIS A 786 -46.18 -8.32 39.41
N ALA A 787 -47.24 -8.85 40.01
CA ALA A 787 -48.37 -8.05 40.45
C ALA A 787 -47.93 -6.99 41.47
N CYS A 788 -48.48 -5.78 41.35
CA CYS A 788 -48.27 -4.70 42.32
C CYS A 788 -48.74 -5.14 43.72
N ARG A 789 -47.89 -5.01 44.73
CA ARG A 789 -48.22 -5.34 46.13
C ARG A 789 -48.48 -4.07 46.93
N CYS A 790 -49.66 -3.50 46.76
CA CYS A 790 -50.05 -2.24 47.38
C CYS A 790 -50.98 -2.40 48.59
N ASN A 791 -50.99 -3.58 49.21
CA ASN A 791 -51.75 -3.90 50.43
C ASN A 791 -53.26 -3.55 50.36
N GLY A 792 -53.87 -3.61 49.17
CA GLY A 792 -55.30 -3.31 48.97
C GLY A 792 -55.64 -1.81 48.83
N HIS A 793 -54.64 -0.92 48.94
CA HIS A 793 -54.84 0.55 48.89
C HIS A 793 -54.52 1.20 47.54
N ALA A 794 -54.05 0.41 46.58
CA ALA A 794 -53.92 0.77 45.18
C ALA A 794 -53.91 -0.49 44.30
N THR A 795 -54.29 -0.36 43.04
CA THR A 795 -54.16 -1.41 42.02
C THR A 795 -53.06 -1.11 41.01
N LEU A 796 -52.60 0.14 40.93
CA LEU A 796 -51.57 0.61 40.01
C LEU A 796 -50.27 0.93 40.76
N CYS A 797 -49.15 0.55 40.18
CA CYS A 797 -47.82 0.90 40.63
C CYS A 797 -46.93 1.28 39.44
N GLN A 798 -45.83 1.96 39.72
CA GLN A 798 -44.84 2.32 38.72
C GLN A 798 -44.23 1.05 38.10
N VAL A 799 -44.26 0.98 36.76
CA VAL A 799 -43.98 -0.23 35.98
C VAL A 799 -42.55 -0.77 36.19
N SER A 800 -41.55 0.09 36.43
CA SER A 800 -40.15 -0.32 36.63
C SER A 800 -39.79 -0.64 38.08
N THR A 801 -40.36 0.08 39.05
CA THR A 801 -39.95 0.01 40.47
C THR A 801 -40.92 -0.72 41.37
N GLY A 802 -42.18 -0.90 40.94
CA GLY A 802 -43.24 -1.46 41.78
C GLY A 802 -43.81 -0.48 42.81
N LYS A 803 -43.40 0.79 42.79
CA LYS A 803 -43.87 1.81 43.74
C LYS A 803 -45.34 2.12 43.52
N CYS A 804 -46.16 1.88 44.54
CA CYS A 804 -47.60 2.01 44.47
C CYS A 804 -48.08 3.47 44.43
N HIS A 805 -49.13 3.72 43.63
CA HIS A 805 -49.83 5.00 43.63
C HIS A 805 -50.98 4.94 44.65
N CYS A 806 -50.68 5.20 45.93
CA CYS A 806 -51.67 5.10 47.01
C CYS A 806 -52.84 6.06 46.82
N GLN A 807 -54.05 5.53 46.63
CA GLN A 807 -55.27 6.33 46.39
C GLN A 807 -56.05 6.61 47.68
N THR A 808 -55.82 5.81 48.72
CA THR A 808 -56.52 5.97 50.00
C THR A 808 -55.94 7.15 50.77
N LYS A 809 -56.78 8.14 51.11
CA LYS A 809 -56.36 9.37 51.79
C LYS A 809 -55.69 9.06 53.13
N GLY A 810 -54.52 9.65 53.36
CA GLY A 810 -53.75 9.45 54.59
C GLY A 810 -52.88 8.19 54.64
N ILE A 811 -52.73 7.47 53.52
CA ILE A 811 -51.83 6.31 53.37
C ILE A 811 -50.68 6.66 52.43
N LYS A 812 -49.44 6.35 52.84
CA LYS A 812 -48.19 6.61 52.11
C LYS A 812 -47.21 5.43 52.15
N GLY A 813 -46.04 5.61 51.54
CA GLY A 813 -44.98 4.59 51.44
C GLY A 813 -45.04 3.76 50.14
N ASP A 814 -43.93 3.13 49.77
CA ASP A 814 -43.77 2.53 48.43
C ASP A 814 -44.72 1.34 48.15
N GLN A 815 -45.29 0.75 49.19
CA GLN A 815 -46.30 -0.32 49.12
C GLN A 815 -47.63 0.06 49.79
N CYS A 816 -47.87 1.35 50.05
CA CYS A 816 -49.03 1.83 50.81
C CYS A 816 -49.17 1.18 52.19
N HIS A 817 -48.04 1.04 52.90
CA HIS A 817 -47.95 0.36 54.19
C HIS A 817 -47.78 1.32 55.37
N LEU A 818 -47.74 2.63 55.13
CA LEU A 818 -47.56 3.65 56.17
C LEU A 818 -48.76 4.58 56.23
N CYS A 819 -49.10 5.07 57.42
CA CYS A 819 -49.99 6.22 57.56
C CYS A 819 -49.21 7.52 57.39
N ASP A 820 -49.89 8.55 56.88
CA ASP A 820 -49.34 9.89 56.78
C ASP A 820 -49.42 10.62 58.12
N SER A 821 -48.49 10.26 59.02
CA SER A 821 -48.39 10.82 60.37
C SER A 821 -48.22 12.33 60.39
N GLU A 822 -47.57 12.91 59.38
CA GLU A 822 -47.37 14.37 59.23
C GLU A 822 -48.71 15.10 59.11
N ASN A 823 -49.70 14.46 58.50
CA ASN A 823 -51.07 15.00 58.36
C ASN A 823 -52.04 14.43 59.41
N ARG A 824 -51.53 13.92 60.54
CA ARG A 824 -52.30 13.37 61.67
C ARG A 824 -53.13 12.12 61.33
N TYR A 825 -52.72 11.34 60.34
CA TYR A 825 -53.32 10.03 60.07
C TYR A 825 -52.63 8.95 60.91
N LEU A 826 -53.41 8.20 61.70
CA LEU A 826 -52.94 7.13 62.58
C LEU A 826 -53.75 5.85 62.34
N GLY A 827 -53.12 4.69 62.51
CA GLY A 827 -53.73 3.39 62.26
C GLY A 827 -52.72 2.38 61.75
N ASN A 828 -53.22 1.26 61.20
CA ASN A 828 -52.39 0.23 60.57
C ASN A 828 -52.98 -0.13 59.20
N PRO A 829 -52.39 0.37 58.10
CA PRO A 829 -52.88 0.10 56.74
C PRO A 829 -52.64 -1.36 56.30
N LEU A 830 -51.82 -2.15 56.99
CA LEU A 830 -51.69 -3.59 56.70
C LEU A 830 -52.86 -4.43 57.24
N ARG A 831 -53.68 -3.86 58.14
CA ARG A 831 -54.80 -4.55 58.80
C ARG A 831 -56.13 -3.80 58.67
N GLY A 832 -56.19 -2.73 57.87
CA GLY A 832 -57.34 -1.84 57.80
C GLY A 832 -57.03 -0.57 57.01
N THR A 833 -57.35 0.60 57.55
CA THR A 833 -57.04 1.91 56.95
C THR A 833 -56.42 2.85 57.99
N CYS A 834 -55.92 3.99 57.54
CA CYS A 834 -55.51 5.09 58.41
C CYS A 834 -56.69 6.03 58.66
N TYR A 835 -56.81 6.53 59.89
CA TYR A 835 -57.88 7.44 60.30
C TYR A 835 -57.28 8.79 60.67
N LEU A 836 -57.98 9.87 60.34
CA LEU A 836 -57.57 11.22 60.72
C LEU A 836 -57.85 11.41 62.21
N GLN A 837 -56.81 11.71 63.00
CA GLN A 837 -56.97 12.01 64.41
C GLN A 837 -57.55 13.42 64.58
N THR A 838 -58.82 13.50 64.93
CA THR A 838 -59.49 14.74 65.34
C THR A 838 -59.42 14.88 66.86
N THR A 839 -58.84 15.96 67.37
CA THR A 839 -58.91 16.33 68.79
C THR A 839 -60.31 16.89 69.08
N CYS A 840 -61.07 16.23 69.96
CA CYS A 840 -62.23 16.82 70.61
C CYS A 840 -61.79 17.80 71.70
#